data_AF-A0A9D5M283-F1
#
_entry.id   AF-A0A9D5M283-F1
#
_cell.length_a   1.000
_cell.length_b   1.000
_cell.length_c   1.000
_cell.angle_alpha   90.00
_cell.angle_beta   90.00
_cell.angle_gamma   90.00
#
_symmetry.space_group_name_H-M   'P 1'
#
loop_
_entity.id
_entity.type
_entity.pdbx_description
1 polymer ?
#
loop_
_entity_poly.entity_id
_entity_poly.type
_entity_poly.pdbx_seq_one_letter_code
_entity_poly.pdbx_strand_id
1 'polypeptide(L)'
;MESNTLFTYEAYANEINIELFNDFVAFVMEAAENDIFDFRRSIKEKCIWYECTHTDVPEKYDFRYPGEMLERYEERYGSNIKNIRALALGLAYSNDILEKNMFVGAQKANFIREIRALAGGDFYLQAALYLLNGKKETALKKLLDEKTIATEKLIFLLSLFDDMLSGFRFLTPKLLKAFGEDRSISAFQNSGVFIWFITTFKEQIKSIRKKDMGLFKLLLCLRDKFIAPDGSEFVKLRDCGYTPEEIAYLNYVIADYFKISPVINYGGVVEEKIAIEFCNCFLNSFQTHSLNTYWLLDDALTKYAKFNVKCYDERGIIAVLEERVSIVNPITFVQLSEQIPNEFVTDYNALDTKWDVLAEELDPGKYVDFFSEKLQDVKSLEAVQKWINKFETLTNTRYTDIFGKNKLNQSTFRHLVKLGYINLSDYFEEFCLENGEDKSFLWYLVKEISKIPSREAFLFLRWFISKYQLSGLETYLSITLFHLWFLTDTRYVQNSRRIKELILQREFLSPEEHRELLGWIEEYTFRYAAKDYGELISLMLQSGFVADLYPKEELSGIYKAMSRINQQIAGDRQLMERFLTDLELKEHDRAEEEKKLEAKLAQEAKDKELVAEEFYDNKNSWNALHKSSQRYYGFRERYFYEILQSNMADLLQSLPLSEYEELESFFELCLELIRDDVTDMKGIFNYIDLAKEAFVHEENNRKAKLNP
;
A
#
# COMPACT_ATOMS: atom_id res chain seq x y z
N MET A 1 -29.28 -3.21 17.35
CA MET A 1 -28.29 -2.38 16.66
C MET A 1 -28.74 -0.95 16.86
N GLU A 2 -28.07 -0.20 17.71
CA GLU A 2 -28.32 1.24 17.78
C GLU A 2 -28.03 1.82 16.38
N SER A 3 -28.99 2.53 15.80
CA SER A 3 -28.73 3.27 14.57
C SER A 3 -27.75 4.38 14.91
N ASN A 4 -26.48 4.20 14.56
CA ASN A 4 -25.46 5.25 14.68
C ASN A 4 -25.95 6.48 13.92
N THR A 5 -26.26 7.55 14.65
CA THR A 5 -26.80 8.79 14.12
C THR A 5 -25.78 9.89 14.35
N LEU A 6 -25.57 10.71 13.33
CA LEU A 6 -24.61 11.82 13.36
C LEU A 6 -24.89 12.80 14.52
N PHE A 7 -26.15 12.92 14.91
CA PHE A 7 -26.59 13.79 15.99
C PHE A 7 -27.47 13.04 16.97
N THR A 8 -27.29 13.39 18.25
CA THR A 8 -27.80 12.63 19.39
C THR A 8 -28.50 13.57 20.36
N TYR A 9 -29.40 12.99 21.16
CA TYR A 9 -30.30 13.70 22.09
C TYR A 9 -30.31 13.01 23.45
N GLU A 10 -29.15 12.59 23.95
CA GLU A 10 -29.03 11.73 25.15
C GLU A 10 -29.81 12.27 26.36
N ALA A 11 -29.76 13.58 26.61
CA ALA A 11 -30.50 14.23 27.70
C ALA A 11 -32.02 14.04 27.58
N TYR A 12 -32.56 14.00 26.37
CA TYR A 12 -33.98 13.70 26.15
C TYR A 12 -34.27 12.20 26.13
N ALA A 13 -33.38 11.37 25.55
CA ALA A 13 -33.51 9.91 25.57
C ALA A 13 -33.48 9.34 27.01
N ASN A 14 -32.75 10.02 27.90
CA ASN A 14 -32.72 9.71 29.32
C ASN A 14 -34.04 10.00 30.04
N GLU A 15 -34.93 10.80 29.46
CA GLU A 15 -36.19 11.21 30.09
C GLU A 15 -37.44 10.73 29.33
N ILE A 16 -37.32 10.45 28.04
CA ILE A 16 -38.40 10.15 27.10
C ILE A 16 -37.97 8.99 26.21
N ASN A 17 -38.88 8.05 25.98
CA ASN A 17 -38.68 7.05 24.92
C ASN A 17 -38.90 7.71 23.55
N ILE A 18 -37.83 8.23 22.94
CA ILE A 18 -37.88 8.99 21.67
C ILE A 18 -38.40 8.12 20.52
N GLU A 19 -38.00 6.84 20.47
CA GLU A 19 -38.48 5.91 19.44
C GLU A 19 -39.99 5.72 19.53
N LEU A 20 -40.51 5.45 20.73
CA LEU A 20 -41.94 5.31 20.96
C LEU A 20 -42.71 6.61 20.65
N PHE A 21 -42.13 7.77 20.95
CA PHE A 21 -42.70 9.06 20.59
C PHE A 21 -42.86 9.19 19.06
N ASN A 22 -41.79 8.93 18.31
CA ASN A 22 -41.80 9.04 16.85
C ASN A 22 -42.75 8.00 16.22
N ASP A 23 -42.75 6.76 16.72
CA ASP A 23 -43.68 5.73 16.28
C ASP A 23 -45.14 6.12 16.54
N PHE A 24 -45.48 6.63 17.73
CA PHE A 24 -46.84 7.05 18.02
C PHE A 24 -47.29 8.23 17.13
N VAL A 25 -46.40 9.19 16.88
CA VAL A 25 -46.68 10.30 15.96
C VAL A 25 -46.90 9.79 14.54
N ALA A 26 -46.07 8.86 14.05
CA ALA A 26 -46.25 8.23 12.75
C ALA A 26 -47.60 7.49 12.68
N PHE A 27 -47.98 6.78 13.73
CA PHE A 27 -49.26 6.07 13.77
C PHE A 27 -50.46 7.02 13.68
N VAL A 28 -50.40 8.16 14.37
CA VAL A 28 -51.43 9.20 14.28
C VAL A 28 -51.49 9.80 12.87
N MET A 29 -50.33 10.03 12.25
CA MET A 29 -50.26 10.57 10.88
C MET A 29 -50.82 9.61 9.84
N GLU A 30 -50.59 8.30 9.99
CA GLU A 30 -51.15 7.27 9.11
C GLU A 30 -52.65 7.10 9.28
N ALA A 31 -53.15 7.27 10.51
CA ALA A 31 -54.58 7.18 10.82
C ALA A 31 -55.37 8.44 10.47
N ALA A 32 -54.71 9.56 10.12
CA ALA A 32 -55.37 10.82 9.82
C ALA A 32 -56.00 10.79 8.42
N GLU A 33 -57.29 11.16 8.32
CA GLU A 33 -57.98 11.30 7.04
C GLU A 33 -57.71 12.67 6.39
N ASN A 34 -57.39 13.69 7.20
CA ASN A 34 -57.08 15.04 6.73
C ASN A 34 -55.66 15.20 6.16
N ASP A 35 -55.44 16.27 5.38
CA ASP A 35 -54.11 16.64 4.91
C ASP A 35 -53.20 17.04 6.09
N ILE A 36 -52.14 16.26 6.28
CA ILE A 36 -51.15 16.42 7.35
C ILE A 36 -49.91 17.22 6.92
N PHE A 37 -49.90 17.84 5.73
CA PHE A 37 -48.74 18.57 5.23
C PHE A 37 -48.29 19.71 6.17
N ASP A 38 -49.22 20.54 6.64
CA ASP A 38 -48.91 21.63 7.57
C ASP A 38 -48.44 21.12 8.92
N PHE A 39 -49.04 20.03 9.41
CA PHE A 39 -48.61 19.36 10.62
C PHE A 39 -47.17 18.83 10.50
N ARG A 40 -46.87 18.10 9.41
CA ARG A 40 -45.52 17.57 9.11
C ARG A 40 -44.46 18.66 9.12
N ARG A 41 -44.76 19.81 8.51
CA ARG A 41 -43.86 20.97 8.53
C ARG A 41 -43.70 21.52 9.95
N SER A 42 -44.81 21.75 10.66
CA SER A 42 -44.82 22.32 12.01
C SER A 42 -44.07 21.46 13.03
N ILE A 43 -44.32 20.16 13.06
CA ILE A 43 -43.68 19.26 14.02
C ILE A 43 -42.17 19.13 13.77
N LYS A 44 -41.74 19.13 12.50
CA LYS A 44 -40.32 19.12 12.14
C LYS A 44 -39.59 20.39 12.57
N GLU A 45 -40.27 21.53 12.57
CA GLU A 45 -39.69 22.79 13.05
C GLU A 45 -39.67 22.88 14.58
N LYS A 46 -40.75 22.43 15.23
CA LYS A 46 -40.94 22.62 16.68
C LYS A 46 -40.32 21.52 17.52
N CYS A 47 -40.51 20.26 17.18
CA CYS A 47 -40.04 19.15 18.01
C CYS A 47 -38.55 18.88 17.78
N ILE A 48 -37.78 18.93 18.86
CA ILE A 48 -36.30 18.91 18.83
C ILE A 48 -35.75 17.58 18.31
N TRP A 49 -36.39 16.47 18.67
CA TRP A 49 -35.96 15.10 18.38
C TRP A 49 -36.89 14.38 17.39
N TYR A 50 -37.77 15.12 16.70
CA TYR A 50 -38.69 14.50 15.75
C TYR A 50 -37.92 13.97 14.55
N GLU A 51 -38.15 12.70 14.25
CA GLU A 51 -37.65 12.03 13.06
C GLU A 51 -38.83 11.45 12.29
N CYS A 52 -38.85 11.69 10.97
CA CYS A 52 -39.87 11.10 10.12
C CYS A 52 -39.54 9.62 9.94
N THR A 53 -40.16 8.76 10.76
CA THR A 53 -40.04 7.31 10.66
C THR A 53 -41.13 6.73 9.75
N HIS A 54 -40.78 5.67 9.02
CA HIS A 54 -41.72 4.86 8.24
C HIS A 54 -41.89 3.51 8.95
N THR A 55 -42.39 3.56 10.19
CA THR A 55 -42.59 2.37 11.02
C THR A 55 -44.01 1.83 10.85
N ASP A 56 -44.17 0.56 10.48
CA ASP A 56 -45.45 -0.14 10.59
C ASP A 56 -45.73 -0.46 12.07
N VAL A 57 -46.40 0.49 12.74
CA VAL A 57 -46.73 0.40 14.17
C VAL A 57 -47.66 -0.78 14.47
N PRO A 58 -48.69 -1.08 13.66
CA PRO A 58 -49.46 -2.32 13.82
C PRO A 58 -48.62 -3.59 13.82
N GLU A 59 -47.65 -3.73 12.91
CA GLU A 59 -46.76 -4.89 12.91
C GLU A 59 -45.83 -4.90 14.12
N LYS A 60 -45.26 -3.75 14.47
CA LYS A 60 -44.25 -3.63 15.54
C LYS A 60 -44.83 -3.82 16.95
N TYR A 61 -46.02 -3.28 17.22
CA TYR A 61 -46.60 -3.24 18.56
C TYR A 61 -47.94 -4.00 18.71
N ASP A 62 -48.46 -4.57 17.63
CA ASP A 62 -49.76 -5.28 17.60
C ASP A 62 -50.94 -4.41 18.08
N PHE A 63 -50.90 -3.10 17.77
CA PHE A 63 -51.99 -2.15 18.00
C PHE A 63 -52.67 -1.77 16.69
N ARG A 64 -54.00 -1.73 16.68
CA ARG A 64 -54.76 -1.50 15.44
C ARG A 64 -55.02 -0.02 15.13
N TYR A 65 -55.06 0.82 16.16
CA TYR A 65 -55.26 2.27 16.02
C TYR A 65 -54.67 3.02 17.23
N PRO A 66 -54.40 4.34 17.13
CA PRO A 66 -53.70 5.11 18.17
C PRO A 66 -54.35 5.04 19.56
N GLY A 67 -55.68 5.08 19.64
CA GLY A 67 -56.41 4.98 20.91
C GLY A 67 -56.20 3.68 21.67
N GLU A 68 -56.06 2.54 20.97
CA GLU A 68 -55.76 1.25 21.59
C GLU A 68 -54.36 1.27 22.22
N MET A 69 -53.39 1.86 21.51
CA MET A 69 -52.03 2.01 22.00
C MET A 69 -52.00 2.84 23.28
N LEU A 70 -52.72 3.97 23.35
CA LEU A 70 -52.78 4.77 24.59
C LEU A 70 -53.37 4.02 25.78
N GLU A 71 -54.35 3.15 25.56
CA GLU A 71 -55.06 2.43 26.63
C GLU A 71 -54.29 1.18 27.09
N ARG A 72 -53.64 0.47 26.16
CA ARG A 72 -53.14 -0.89 26.39
C ARG A 72 -51.62 -1.04 26.33
N TYR A 73 -50.88 0.04 26.02
CA TYR A 73 -49.41 -0.03 25.97
C TYR A 73 -48.81 -0.48 27.31
N GLU A 74 -49.25 0.11 28.42
CA GLU A 74 -48.79 -0.28 29.76
C GLU A 74 -49.11 -1.74 30.07
N GLU A 75 -50.30 -2.24 29.68
CA GLU A 75 -50.69 -3.63 29.89
C GLU A 75 -49.76 -4.62 29.17
N ARG A 76 -49.31 -4.27 27.96
CA ARG A 76 -48.53 -5.17 27.09
C ARG A 76 -47.02 -5.05 27.31
N TYR A 77 -46.52 -3.85 27.56
CA TYR A 77 -45.08 -3.54 27.59
C TYR A 77 -44.58 -3.05 28.97
N GLY A 78 -45.49 -2.93 29.94
CA GLY A 78 -45.18 -2.53 31.31
C GLY A 78 -45.22 -1.03 31.56
N SER A 79 -45.21 -0.68 32.85
CA SER A 79 -45.26 0.70 33.33
C SER A 79 -43.86 1.32 33.37
N ASN A 80 -43.64 2.33 32.52
CA ASN A 80 -42.41 3.13 32.52
C ASN A 80 -42.75 4.59 32.23
N ILE A 81 -42.33 5.49 33.14
CA ILE A 81 -42.61 6.92 33.02
C ILE A 81 -42.10 7.53 31.70
N LYS A 82 -40.98 7.03 31.16
CA LYS A 82 -40.45 7.48 29.86
C LYS A 82 -41.41 7.17 28.71
N ASN A 83 -42.10 6.03 28.77
CA ASN A 83 -43.09 5.63 27.78
C ASN A 83 -44.36 6.47 27.91
N ILE A 84 -44.82 6.73 29.14
CA ILE A 84 -45.97 7.60 29.40
C ILE A 84 -45.70 9.01 28.89
N ARG A 85 -44.51 9.57 29.16
CA ARG A 85 -44.07 10.87 28.62
C ARG A 85 -44.04 10.88 27.09
N ALA A 86 -43.52 9.83 26.47
CA ALA A 86 -43.46 9.71 25.01
C ALA A 86 -44.87 9.73 24.39
N LEU A 87 -45.78 8.89 24.89
CA LEU A 87 -47.17 8.83 24.41
C LEU A 87 -47.94 10.13 24.70
N ALA A 88 -47.75 10.73 25.88
CA ALA A 88 -48.37 12.00 26.24
C ALA A 88 -47.90 13.14 25.34
N LEU A 89 -46.60 13.24 25.08
CA LEU A 89 -46.04 14.24 24.18
C LEU A 89 -46.43 13.96 22.73
N GLY A 90 -46.43 12.71 22.27
CA GLY A 90 -46.86 12.35 20.92
C GLY A 90 -48.32 12.75 20.68
N LEU A 91 -49.20 12.45 21.62
CA LEU A 91 -50.59 12.89 21.60
C LEU A 91 -50.71 14.43 21.60
N ALA A 92 -49.90 15.10 22.41
CA ALA A 92 -49.94 16.55 22.57
C ALA A 92 -49.43 17.31 21.34
N TYR A 93 -48.33 16.86 20.73
CA TYR A 93 -47.80 17.45 19.50
C TYR A 93 -48.74 17.20 18.31
N SER A 94 -49.35 16.02 18.22
CA SER A 94 -50.29 15.68 17.14
C SER A 94 -51.70 16.23 17.34
N ASN A 95 -51.95 17.06 18.36
CA ASN A 95 -53.30 17.46 18.77
C ASN A 95 -54.15 18.09 17.65
N ASP A 96 -53.51 18.81 16.71
CA ASP A 96 -54.18 19.50 15.60
C ASP A 96 -54.72 18.55 14.51
N ILE A 97 -54.21 17.31 14.46
CA ILE A 97 -54.62 16.28 13.48
C ILE A 97 -55.37 15.10 14.11
N LEU A 98 -55.70 15.18 15.41
CA LEU A 98 -56.41 14.11 16.09
C LEU A 98 -57.88 14.06 15.69
N GLU A 99 -58.31 12.92 15.17
CA GLU A 99 -59.68 12.68 14.72
C GLU A 99 -60.43 11.71 15.66
N LYS A 100 -61.76 11.66 15.54
CA LYS A 100 -62.59 10.81 16.42
C LYS A 100 -62.46 9.32 16.10
N ASN A 101 -62.25 8.97 14.84
CA ASN A 101 -62.03 7.59 14.35
C ASN A 101 -60.78 6.93 14.98
N MET A 102 -59.79 7.71 15.40
CA MET A 102 -58.56 7.24 16.04
C MET A 102 -58.78 6.72 17.47
N PHE A 103 -59.97 6.88 18.05
CA PHE A 103 -60.27 6.54 19.45
C PHE A 103 -61.63 5.85 19.57
N VAL A 104 -61.69 4.82 20.42
CA VAL A 104 -62.93 4.12 20.78
C VAL A 104 -63.37 4.53 22.19
N GLY A 105 -64.61 4.98 22.31
CA GLY A 105 -65.20 5.34 23.61
C GLY A 105 -64.44 6.47 24.33
N ALA A 106 -64.01 6.21 25.56
CA ALA A 106 -63.40 7.21 26.44
C ALA A 106 -61.85 7.14 26.48
N GLN A 107 -61.19 6.39 25.59
CA GLN A 107 -59.74 6.14 25.61
C GLN A 107 -58.90 7.42 25.76
N LYS A 108 -59.07 8.40 24.85
CA LYS A 108 -58.34 9.69 24.91
C LYS A 108 -58.58 10.43 26.23
N ALA A 109 -59.83 10.46 26.70
CA ALA A 109 -60.19 11.17 27.92
C ALA A 109 -59.63 10.47 29.18
N ASN A 110 -59.61 9.13 29.17
CA ASN A 110 -59.03 8.31 30.23
C ASN A 110 -57.52 8.54 30.32
N PHE A 111 -56.82 8.47 29.20
CA PHE A 111 -55.38 8.73 29.13
C PHE A 111 -55.02 10.15 29.57
N ILE A 112 -55.77 11.17 29.14
CA ILE A 112 -55.54 12.56 29.62
C ILE A 112 -55.77 12.69 31.13
N ARG A 113 -56.76 11.98 31.69
CA ARG A 113 -57.02 11.97 33.14
C ARG A 113 -55.89 11.30 33.91
N GLU A 114 -55.33 10.22 33.38
CA GLU A 114 -54.15 9.56 33.92
C GLU A 114 -52.93 10.49 33.90
N ILE A 115 -52.64 11.14 32.76
CA ILE A 115 -51.56 12.14 32.66
C ILE A 115 -51.74 13.24 33.72
N ARG A 116 -52.97 13.74 33.94
CA ARG A 116 -53.24 14.75 34.98
C ARG A 116 -52.95 14.26 36.38
N ALA A 117 -53.18 12.98 36.67
CA ALA A 117 -52.86 12.40 37.97
C ALA A 117 -51.34 12.27 38.17
N LEU A 118 -50.60 11.94 37.11
CA LEU A 118 -49.15 11.73 37.14
C LEU A 118 -48.32 13.02 36.98
N ALA A 119 -48.89 14.09 36.41
CA ALA A 119 -48.17 15.32 36.11
C ALA A 119 -47.71 16.11 37.35
N GLY A 120 -48.14 15.74 38.56
CA GLY A 120 -47.70 16.36 39.80
C GLY A 120 -46.19 16.24 40.01
N GLY A 121 -45.43 17.29 39.68
CA GLY A 121 -43.96 17.29 39.75
C GLY A 121 -43.23 16.78 38.50
N ASP A 122 -43.95 16.23 37.51
CA ASP A 122 -43.33 15.79 36.24
C ASP A 122 -43.36 16.91 35.19
N PHE A 123 -42.18 17.37 34.77
CA PHE A 123 -42.01 18.47 33.83
C PHE A 123 -42.59 18.17 32.44
N TYR A 124 -42.32 16.99 31.89
CA TYR A 124 -42.71 16.65 30.51
C TYR A 124 -44.20 16.37 30.40
N LEU A 125 -44.81 15.73 31.42
CA LEU A 125 -46.26 15.55 31.46
C LEU A 125 -47.00 16.88 31.67
N GLN A 126 -46.46 17.81 32.47
CA GLN A 126 -47.01 19.16 32.58
C GLN A 126 -46.95 19.92 31.24
N ALA A 127 -45.87 19.77 30.49
CA ALA A 127 -45.74 20.33 29.16
C ALA A 127 -46.71 19.71 28.15
N ALA A 128 -46.89 18.39 28.17
CA ALA A 128 -47.90 17.70 27.36
C ALA A 128 -49.31 18.23 27.66
N LEU A 129 -49.65 18.41 28.95
CA LEU A 129 -50.92 19.00 29.36
C LEU A 129 -51.06 20.47 28.96
N TYR A 130 -49.97 21.25 28.95
CA TYR A 130 -49.98 22.62 28.46
C TYR A 130 -50.38 22.67 26.98
N LEU A 131 -49.77 21.81 26.15
CA LEU A 131 -50.10 21.68 24.72
C LEU A 131 -51.54 21.21 24.50
N LEU A 132 -52.00 20.20 25.26
CA LEU A 132 -53.36 19.63 25.13
C LEU A 132 -54.49 20.56 25.62
N ASN A 133 -54.25 21.43 26.60
CA ASN A 133 -55.30 22.27 27.22
C ASN A 133 -55.33 23.71 26.66
N GLY A 134 -54.92 23.91 25.41
CA GLY A 134 -55.01 25.21 24.72
C GLY A 134 -54.01 26.25 25.23
N LYS A 135 -52.83 25.82 25.69
CA LYS A 135 -51.64 26.68 25.93
C LYS A 135 -51.88 27.85 26.88
N LYS A 136 -52.57 27.60 27.99
CA LYS A 136 -52.86 28.63 29.01
C LYS A 136 -51.57 29.25 29.57
N GLU A 137 -51.51 30.58 29.59
CA GLU A 137 -50.35 31.35 30.07
C GLU A 137 -49.94 31.00 31.51
N THR A 138 -50.91 30.68 32.38
CA THR A 138 -50.65 30.28 33.77
C THR A 138 -49.89 28.95 33.89
N ALA A 139 -50.13 28.01 32.98
CA ALA A 139 -49.41 26.74 32.95
C ALA A 139 -47.97 26.92 32.42
N LEU A 140 -47.78 27.81 31.44
CA LEU A 140 -46.45 28.17 30.95
C LEU A 140 -45.61 28.88 32.04
N LYS A 141 -46.22 29.81 32.80
CA LYS A 141 -45.55 30.47 33.93
C LYS A 141 -45.08 29.45 34.97
N LYS A 142 -45.94 28.48 35.32
CA LYS A 142 -45.58 27.42 36.26
C LYS A 142 -44.35 26.61 35.80
N LEU A 143 -44.22 26.33 34.50
CA LEU A 143 -43.05 25.66 33.93
C LEU A 143 -41.78 26.55 33.95
N LEU A 144 -41.94 27.87 34.01
CA LEU A 144 -40.86 28.86 33.99
C LEU A 144 -40.42 29.35 35.39
N ASP A 145 -41.24 29.09 36.41
CA ASP A 145 -41.08 29.57 37.79
C ASP A 145 -40.02 28.80 38.61
N GLU A 146 -39.37 27.79 38.01
CA GLU A 146 -38.21 27.13 38.63
C GLU A 146 -36.99 28.07 38.64
N LYS A 147 -36.36 28.23 39.81
CA LYS A 147 -35.18 29.11 40.01
C LYS A 147 -34.02 28.75 39.09
N THR A 148 -33.82 27.45 38.82
CA THR A 148 -32.78 26.94 37.93
C THR A 148 -33.43 25.88 37.05
N ILE A 149 -33.60 26.18 35.76
CA ILE A 149 -34.12 25.25 34.76
C ILE A 149 -32.91 24.67 34.04
N ALA A 150 -32.82 23.35 33.99
CA ALA A 150 -31.78 22.65 33.24
C ALA A 150 -31.82 23.03 31.74
N THR A 151 -30.69 22.95 31.07
CA THR A 151 -30.48 23.38 29.68
C THR A 151 -31.45 22.69 28.71
N GLU A 152 -31.54 21.37 28.78
CA GLU A 152 -32.44 20.56 27.96
C GLU A 152 -33.91 20.91 28.21
N LYS A 153 -34.32 21.17 29.45
CA LYS A 153 -35.68 21.60 29.77
C LYS A 153 -35.96 23.00 29.24
N LEU A 154 -35.02 23.93 29.38
CA LEU A 154 -35.17 25.31 28.90
C LEU A 154 -35.28 25.37 27.37
N ILE A 155 -34.49 24.56 26.67
CA ILE A 155 -34.54 24.46 25.21
C ILE A 155 -35.85 23.78 24.77
N PHE A 156 -36.31 22.76 25.49
CA PHE A 156 -37.63 22.18 25.26
C PHE A 156 -38.76 23.19 25.50
N LEU A 157 -38.66 24.09 26.48
CA LEU A 157 -39.67 25.14 26.65
C LEU A 157 -39.77 26.05 25.42
N LEU A 158 -38.69 26.26 24.66
CA LEU A 158 -38.76 27.03 23.41
C LEU A 158 -39.69 26.38 22.38
N SER A 159 -39.70 25.05 22.28
CA SER A 159 -40.56 24.34 21.33
C SER A 159 -42.06 24.45 21.67
N LEU A 160 -42.39 24.80 22.90
CA LEU A 160 -43.78 24.92 23.37
C LEU A 160 -44.44 26.26 22.98
N PHE A 161 -43.65 27.28 22.62
CA PHE A 161 -44.20 28.58 22.22
C PHE A 161 -44.92 28.49 20.87
N ASP A 162 -46.06 29.17 20.74
CA ASP A 162 -46.74 29.32 19.46
C ASP A 162 -45.88 30.10 18.47
N ASP A 163 -45.37 31.25 18.91
CA ASP A 163 -44.33 32.03 18.25
C ASP A 163 -42.98 31.78 18.93
N MET A 164 -42.20 30.85 18.36
CA MET A 164 -40.85 30.51 18.83
C MET A 164 -39.93 31.74 18.89
N LEU A 165 -40.13 32.77 18.06
CA LEU A 165 -39.29 33.97 18.05
C LEU A 165 -39.52 34.83 19.29
N SER A 166 -40.79 34.95 19.72
CA SER A 166 -41.12 35.62 20.96
C SER A 166 -40.62 34.83 22.17
N GLY A 167 -40.73 33.50 22.15
CA GLY A 167 -40.14 32.62 23.15
C GLY A 167 -38.62 32.80 23.26
N PHE A 168 -37.91 32.79 22.13
CA PHE A 168 -36.47 33.02 22.06
C PHE A 168 -36.07 34.36 22.69
N ARG A 169 -36.74 35.45 22.32
CA ARG A 169 -36.46 36.79 22.88
C ARG A 169 -36.70 36.82 24.39
N PHE A 170 -37.78 36.20 24.86
CA PHE A 170 -38.13 36.13 26.28
C PHE A 170 -37.11 35.33 27.09
N LEU A 171 -36.67 34.17 26.57
CA LEU A 171 -35.75 33.27 27.27
C LEU A 171 -34.26 33.58 27.04
N THR A 172 -33.92 34.52 26.16
CA THR A 172 -32.53 34.84 25.77
C THR A 172 -31.55 34.93 26.96
N PRO A 173 -31.83 35.66 28.07
CA PRO A 173 -30.91 35.74 29.19
C PRO A 173 -30.67 34.39 29.89
N LYS A 174 -31.70 33.56 30.01
CA LYS A 174 -31.59 32.21 30.59
C LYS A 174 -30.84 31.26 29.63
N LEU A 175 -31.10 31.39 28.33
CA LEU A 175 -30.46 30.56 27.29
C LEU A 175 -28.97 30.82 27.16
N LEU A 176 -28.51 32.08 27.30
CA LEU A 176 -27.08 32.40 27.29
C LEU A 176 -26.32 31.68 28.41
N LYS A 177 -26.94 31.60 29.60
CA LYS A 177 -26.37 30.86 30.72
C LYS A 177 -26.41 29.35 30.47
N ALA A 178 -27.55 28.84 29.99
CA ALA A 178 -27.75 27.42 29.73
C ALA A 178 -26.85 26.86 28.61
N PHE A 179 -26.49 27.66 27.60
CA PHE A 179 -25.48 27.24 26.63
C PHE A 179 -24.05 27.53 27.10
N GLY A 180 -23.85 28.48 28.01
CA GLY A 180 -22.54 28.86 28.55
C GLY A 180 -22.13 28.06 29.79
N GLU A 181 -21.71 28.78 30.84
CA GLU A 181 -21.14 28.20 32.05
C GLU A 181 -22.13 27.36 32.89
N ASP A 182 -23.43 27.67 32.84
CA ASP A 182 -24.47 26.97 33.61
C ASP A 182 -25.05 25.76 32.86
N ARG A 183 -24.35 25.28 31.82
CA ARG A 183 -24.83 24.18 30.97
C ARG A 183 -24.93 22.87 31.76
N SER A 184 -26.10 22.23 31.71
CA SER A 184 -26.39 20.96 32.40
C SER A 184 -26.20 19.73 31.52
N ILE A 185 -25.98 19.91 30.22
CA ILE A 185 -25.77 18.83 29.25
C ILE A 185 -24.36 18.89 28.67
N SER A 186 -23.77 17.72 28.46
CA SER A 186 -22.54 17.62 27.68
C SER A 186 -22.80 18.04 26.23
N ALA A 187 -21.84 18.72 25.59
CA ALA A 187 -21.91 18.86 24.14
C ALA A 187 -21.81 17.50 23.43
N PHE A 188 -21.06 16.55 24.03
CA PHE A 188 -21.04 15.17 23.57
C PHE A 188 -22.42 14.56 23.71
N GLN A 189 -22.80 13.75 22.72
CA GLN A 189 -24.04 12.97 22.74
C GLN A 189 -25.35 13.80 22.80
N ASN A 190 -25.26 15.13 22.72
CA ASN A 190 -26.40 16.05 22.67
C ASN A 190 -26.27 17.07 21.51
N SER A 191 -25.46 16.75 20.51
CA SER A 191 -25.20 17.62 19.35
C SER A 191 -26.49 18.02 18.61
N GLY A 192 -27.52 17.16 18.62
CA GLY A 192 -28.81 17.45 18.01
C GLY A 192 -29.51 18.66 18.64
N VAL A 193 -29.30 18.90 19.94
CA VAL A 193 -29.84 20.08 20.64
C VAL A 193 -29.24 21.37 20.09
N PHE A 194 -27.93 21.39 19.86
CA PHE A 194 -27.22 22.53 19.29
C PHE A 194 -27.60 22.75 17.83
N ILE A 195 -27.67 21.66 17.05
CA ILE A 195 -28.07 21.69 15.64
C ILE A 195 -29.49 22.25 15.50
N TRP A 196 -30.44 21.76 16.31
CA TRP A 196 -31.82 22.26 16.29
C TRP A 196 -31.85 23.75 16.62
N PHE A 197 -31.19 24.18 17.70
CA PHE A 197 -31.16 25.59 18.10
C PHE A 197 -30.57 26.50 17.01
N ILE A 198 -29.44 26.11 16.41
CA ILE A 198 -28.78 26.87 15.34
C ILE A 198 -29.65 26.91 14.08
N THR A 199 -30.32 25.81 13.75
CA THR A 199 -31.21 25.71 12.58
C THR A 199 -32.43 26.61 12.75
N THR A 200 -33.11 26.50 13.89
CA THR A 200 -34.37 27.19 14.19
C THR A 200 -34.18 28.70 14.35
N PHE A 201 -33.09 29.13 15.00
CA PHE A 201 -32.87 30.55 15.33
C PHE A 201 -31.79 31.24 14.50
N LYS A 202 -31.38 30.66 13.37
CA LYS A 202 -30.30 31.16 12.50
C LYS A 202 -30.42 32.66 12.20
N GLU A 203 -31.56 33.09 11.69
CA GLU A 203 -31.74 34.48 11.24
C GLU A 203 -31.80 35.47 12.42
N GLN A 204 -32.34 35.01 13.55
CA GLN A 204 -32.38 35.79 14.79
C GLN A 204 -30.96 35.98 15.32
N ILE A 205 -30.17 34.90 15.40
CA ILE A 205 -28.77 34.96 15.85
C ILE A 205 -27.94 35.89 14.97
N LYS A 206 -28.11 35.84 13.64
CA LYS A 206 -27.45 36.79 12.72
C LYS A 206 -27.82 38.24 12.99
N SER A 207 -29.09 38.51 13.30
CA SER A 207 -29.61 39.86 13.53
C SER A 207 -29.15 40.49 14.85
N ILE A 208 -28.64 39.70 15.80
CA ILE A 208 -28.14 40.18 17.10
C ILE A 208 -27.01 41.18 16.88
N ARG A 209 -27.16 42.42 17.39
CA ARG A 209 -26.11 43.45 17.34
C ARG A 209 -25.33 43.59 18.65
N LYS A 210 -25.92 43.16 19.77
CA LYS A 210 -25.32 43.36 21.09
C LYS A 210 -24.15 42.42 21.33
N LYS A 211 -23.10 42.92 21.98
CA LYS A 211 -21.82 42.22 22.20
C LYS A 211 -21.92 41.12 23.28
N ASP A 212 -22.84 41.29 24.23
CA ASP A 212 -23.14 40.39 25.36
C ASP A 212 -23.83 39.07 24.95
N MET A 213 -24.38 39.00 23.74
CA MET A 213 -24.95 37.78 23.14
C MET A 213 -23.94 37.07 22.22
N GLY A 214 -22.65 37.27 22.46
CA GLY A 214 -21.55 36.76 21.63
C GLY A 214 -21.55 35.24 21.49
N LEU A 215 -21.97 34.51 22.53
CA LEU A 215 -22.01 33.05 22.54
C LEU A 215 -22.87 32.48 21.41
N PHE A 216 -24.08 32.98 21.19
CA PHE A 216 -24.93 32.47 20.10
C PHE A 216 -24.28 32.66 18.72
N LYS A 217 -23.56 33.76 18.53
CA LYS A 217 -22.79 33.97 17.29
C LYS A 217 -21.62 33.00 17.17
N LEU A 218 -20.93 32.70 18.26
CA LEU A 218 -19.85 31.70 18.28
C LEU A 218 -20.39 30.31 17.92
N LEU A 219 -21.53 29.91 18.50
CA LEU A 219 -22.19 28.65 18.16
C LEU A 219 -22.61 28.60 16.69
N LEU A 220 -23.14 29.70 16.15
CA LEU A 220 -23.46 29.79 14.72
C LEU A 220 -22.19 29.70 13.85
N CYS A 221 -21.05 30.22 14.30
CA CYS A 221 -19.78 30.14 13.58
C CYS A 221 -19.23 28.72 13.45
N LEU A 222 -19.57 27.79 14.35
CA LEU A 222 -19.18 26.38 14.26
C LEU A 222 -19.65 25.71 12.97
N ARG A 223 -20.73 26.23 12.35
CA ARG A 223 -21.20 25.77 11.04
C ARG A 223 -20.33 26.24 9.88
N ASP A 224 -19.77 27.43 9.96
CA ASP A 224 -19.25 28.14 8.78
C ASP A 224 -17.72 28.31 8.80
N LYS A 225 -17.04 27.93 9.89
CA LYS A 225 -15.61 28.18 10.06
C LYS A 225 -14.91 27.00 10.71
N PHE A 226 -13.64 26.85 10.34
CA PHE A 226 -12.66 26.12 11.15
C PHE A 226 -12.31 26.94 12.39
N ILE A 227 -12.53 26.36 13.57
CA ILE A 227 -12.12 26.95 14.85
C ILE A 227 -10.74 26.41 15.20
N ALA A 228 -9.71 27.19 14.86
CA ALA A 228 -8.33 26.82 15.17
C ALA A 228 -8.07 26.80 16.69
N PRO A 229 -7.28 25.84 17.19
CA PRO A 229 -6.77 25.86 18.56
C PRO A 229 -6.14 27.21 18.90
N ASP A 230 -6.40 27.72 20.10
CA ASP A 230 -5.94 29.03 20.60
C ASP A 230 -6.35 30.26 19.76
N GLY A 231 -7.22 30.07 18.75
CA GLY A 231 -7.81 31.15 17.98
C GLY A 231 -8.75 32.03 18.81
N SER A 232 -9.11 33.21 18.26
CA SER A 232 -10.00 34.17 18.94
C SER A 232 -11.36 33.56 19.30
N GLU A 233 -11.97 32.82 18.37
CA GLU A 233 -13.23 32.12 18.61
C GLU A 233 -13.09 30.96 19.61
N PHE A 234 -11.98 30.22 19.56
CA PHE A 234 -11.67 29.13 20.49
C PHE A 234 -11.58 29.64 21.93
N VAL A 235 -10.77 30.68 22.17
CA VAL A 235 -10.60 31.28 23.51
C VAL A 235 -11.94 31.76 24.07
N LYS A 236 -12.78 32.40 23.25
CA LYS A 236 -14.11 32.86 23.71
C LYS A 236 -15.06 31.71 24.05
N LEU A 237 -14.98 30.58 23.35
CA LEU A 237 -15.74 29.39 23.70
C LEU A 237 -15.22 28.77 25.00
N ARG A 238 -13.90 28.74 25.21
CA ARG A 238 -13.28 28.33 26.49
C ARG A 238 -13.76 29.21 27.65
N ASP A 239 -13.81 30.54 27.45
CA ASP A 239 -14.35 31.50 28.43
C ASP A 239 -15.84 31.28 28.73
N CYS A 240 -16.58 30.61 27.83
CA CYS A 240 -17.98 30.24 28.03
C CYS A 240 -18.16 28.83 28.61
N GLY A 241 -17.07 28.18 29.06
CA GLY A 241 -17.12 26.86 29.71
C GLY A 241 -17.03 25.65 28.78
N TYR A 242 -16.66 25.82 27.50
CA TYR A 242 -16.53 24.69 26.56
C TYR A 242 -15.14 24.04 26.62
N THR A 243 -15.10 22.72 26.75
CA THR A 243 -14.07 21.77 26.30
C THR A 243 -13.20 22.11 25.08
N PRO A 244 -11.86 21.96 24.99
CA PRO A 244 -11.22 21.82 23.67
C PRO A 244 -11.86 20.68 22.85
N GLU A 245 -12.11 19.54 23.50
CA GLU A 245 -12.78 18.38 22.89
C GLU A 245 -14.22 18.70 22.50
N GLU A 246 -14.98 19.42 23.33
CA GLU A 246 -16.35 19.84 22.99
C GLU A 246 -16.37 20.79 21.79
N ILE A 247 -15.41 21.72 21.70
CA ILE A 247 -15.29 22.65 20.57
C ILE A 247 -14.98 21.87 19.29
N ALA A 248 -13.98 20.97 19.31
CA ALA A 248 -13.61 20.16 18.15
C ALA A 248 -14.77 19.26 17.70
N TYR A 249 -15.43 18.59 18.64
CA TYR A 249 -16.60 17.75 18.38
C TYR A 249 -17.77 18.52 17.77
N LEU A 250 -18.16 19.65 18.38
CA LEU A 250 -19.26 20.45 17.85
C LEU A 250 -18.90 21.09 16.51
N ASN A 251 -17.65 21.54 16.32
CA ASN A 251 -17.23 22.10 15.04
C ASN A 251 -17.34 21.05 13.93
N TYR A 252 -16.93 19.81 14.19
CA TYR A 252 -17.04 18.69 13.25
C TYR A 252 -18.50 18.30 12.97
N VAL A 253 -19.26 17.94 14.01
CA VAL A 253 -20.63 17.41 13.86
C VAL A 253 -21.58 18.46 13.26
N ILE A 254 -21.45 19.73 13.65
CA ILE A 254 -22.27 20.81 13.07
C ILE A 254 -21.86 21.06 11.61
N ALA A 255 -20.56 21.12 11.30
CA ALA A 255 -20.12 21.31 9.92
C ALA A 255 -20.60 20.17 9.02
N ASP A 256 -20.48 18.91 9.46
CA ASP A 256 -20.92 17.75 8.70
C ASP A 256 -22.45 17.72 8.54
N TYR A 257 -23.24 18.06 9.57
CA TYR A 257 -24.70 18.12 9.45
C TYR A 257 -25.17 19.07 8.35
N PHE A 258 -24.58 20.26 8.30
CA PHE A 258 -24.96 21.26 7.30
C PHE A 258 -24.40 20.96 5.90
N LYS A 259 -23.36 20.11 5.78
CA LYS A 259 -22.66 19.59 4.57
C LYS A 259 -22.07 20.65 3.64
N ILE A 260 -22.84 21.67 3.31
CA ILE A 260 -22.48 22.77 2.42
C ILE A 260 -23.03 24.05 3.04
N SER A 261 -22.12 24.94 3.43
CA SER A 261 -22.46 26.32 3.75
C SER A 261 -21.92 27.24 2.65
N PRO A 262 -22.24 28.54 2.63
CA PRO A 262 -21.61 29.47 1.69
C PRO A 262 -20.07 29.51 1.77
N VAL A 263 -19.47 28.92 2.82
CA VAL A 263 -18.03 28.95 3.14
C VAL A 263 -17.41 27.54 3.18
N ILE A 264 -18.17 26.52 3.59
CA ILE A 264 -17.71 25.12 3.63
C ILE A 264 -18.26 24.40 2.40
N ASN A 265 -17.36 23.99 1.51
CA ASN A 265 -17.66 23.12 0.37
C ASN A 265 -17.19 21.71 0.68
N TYR A 266 -17.92 20.72 0.19
CA TYR A 266 -17.54 19.31 0.31
C TYR A 266 -16.12 19.06 -0.25
N GLY A 267 -15.24 18.50 0.58
CA GLY A 267 -13.82 18.29 0.29
C GLY A 267 -13.04 19.58 0.06
N GLY A 268 -13.46 20.67 0.70
CA GLY A 268 -12.72 21.91 0.76
C GLY A 268 -11.76 21.94 1.95
N VAL A 269 -10.68 22.72 1.83
CA VAL A 269 -9.62 22.83 2.85
C VAL A 269 -10.16 23.18 4.26
N VAL A 270 -11.26 23.93 4.35
CA VAL A 270 -11.87 24.27 5.65
C VAL A 270 -12.49 23.04 6.32
N GLU A 271 -13.22 22.21 5.57
CA GLU A 271 -13.82 20.96 6.07
C GLU A 271 -12.71 19.99 6.50
N GLU A 272 -11.69 19.82 5.66
CA GLU A 272 -10.53 18.97 5.94
C GLU A 272 -9.80 19.42 7.21
N LYS A 273 -9.62 20.74 7.42
CA LYS A 273 -9.03 21.27 8.66
C LYS A 273 -9.86 20.98 9.91
N ILE A 274 -11.19 21.06 9.81
CA ILE A 274 -12.09 20.72 10.92
C ILE A 274 -11.96 19.24 11.27
N ALA A 275 -11.95 18.36 10.26
CA ALA A 275 -11.79 16.92 10.46
C ALA A 275 -10.42 16.57 11.06
N ILE A 276 -9.34 17.19 10.57
CA ILE A 276 -7.99 17.01 11.12
C ILE A 276 -7.96 17.41 12.60
N GLU A 277 -8.53 18.55 12.97
CA GLU A 277 -8.53 19.01 14.36
C GLU A 277 -9.37 18.11 15.27
N PHE A 278 -10.51 17.63 14.77
CA PHE A 278 -11.32 16.64 15.45
C PHE A 278 -10.53 15.35 15.73
N CYS A 279 -9.92 14.73 14.72
CA CYS A 279 -9.10 13.53 14.90
C CYS A 279 -7.90 13.81 15.81
N ASN A 280 -7.19 14.92 15.61
CA ASN A 280 -6.03 15.30 16.42
C ASN A 280 -6.37 15.43 17.91
N CYS A 281 -7.48 16.10 18.23
CA CYS A 281 -7.91 16.31 19.61
C CYS A 281 -8.28 15.00 20.31
N PHE A 282 -9.04 14.13 19.61
CA PHE A 282 -9.55 12.90 20.20
C PHE A 282 -8.54 11.76 20.26
N LEU A 283 -7.67 11.61 19.25
CA LEU A 283 -6.64 10.57 19.25
C LEU A 283 -5.58 10.82 20.35
N ASN A 284 -5.35 12.09 20.71
CA ASN A 284 -4.47 12.47 21.83
C ASN A 284 -5.18 12.49 23.20
N SER A 285 -6.47 12.13 23.27
CA SER A 285 -7.24 12.21 24.52
C SER A 285 -6.89 11.06 25.47
N PHE A 286 -6.77 11.37 26.76
CA PHE A 286 -6.63 10.36 27.82
C PHE A 286 -7.97 9.73 28.22
N GLN A 287 -9.09 10.29 27.76
CA GLN A 287 -10.43 9.85 28.15
C GLN A 287 -10.93 8.76 27.21
N THR A 288 -11.69 7.80 27.76
CA THR A 288 -12.42 6.84 26.95
C THR A 288 -13.74 7.45 26.52
N HIS A 289 -13.97 7.48 25.21
CA HIS A 289 -15.18 8.06 24.62
C HIS A 289 -16.23 7.00 24.34
N SER A 290 -17.44 7.43 23.98
CA SER A 290 -18.53 6.52 23.61
C SER A 290 -18.31 5.88 22.23
N LEU A 291 -18.98 4.75 21.99
CA LEU A 291 -18.97 4.06 20.69
C LEU A 291 -19.36 4.99 19.53
N ASN A 292 -20.34 5.89 19.73
CA ASN A 292 -20.71 6.87 18.71
C ASN A 292 -19.56 7.84 18.37
N THR A 293 -18.74 8.20 19.36
CA THR A 293 -17.57 9.06 19.14
C THR A 293 -16.49 8.33 18.35
N TYR A 294 -16.23 7.06 18.67
CA TYR A 294 -15.30 6.24 17.89
C TYR A 294 -15.80 5.98 16.48
N TRP A 295 -17.11 5.77 16.29
CA TRP A 295 -17.72 5.69 14.97
C TRP A 295 -17.52 6.98 14.16
N LEU A 296 -17.69 8.16 14.78
CA LEU A 296 -17.41 9.44 14.11
C LEU A 296 -15.94 9.61 13.74
N LEU A 297 -15.02 9.11 14.57
CA LEU A 297 -13.57 9.13 14.27
C LEU A 297 -13.23 8.19 13.11
N ASP A 298 -13.77 6.98 13.11
CA ASP A 298 -13.61 6.01 12.02
C ASP A 298 -14.18 6.57 10.69
N ASP A 299 -15.37 7.16 10.74
CA ASP A 299 -15.99 7.83 9.58
C ASP A 299 -15.13 8.99 9.08
N ALA A 300 -14.62 9.85 9.97
CA ALA A 300 -13.73 10.95 9.61
C ALA A 300 -12.43 10.44 8.94
N LEU A 301 -11.75 9.47 9.57
CA LEU A 301 -10.51 8.90 9.04
C LEU A 301 -10.73 8.26 7.67
N THR A 302 -11.86 7.58 7.47
CA THR A 302 -12.24 6.94 6.21
C THR A 302 -12.60 7.98 5.14
N LYS A 303 -13.49 8.93 5.46
CA LYS A 303 -13.98 9.98 4.55
C LYS A 303 -12.83 10.84 4.03
N TYR A 304 -11.85 11.13 4.88
CA TYR A 304 -10.70 12.00 4.55
C TYR A 304 -9.38 11.26 4.38
N ALA A 305 -9.42 9.95 4.12
CA ALA A 305 -8.23 9.16 3.78
C ALA A 305 -7.47 9.76 2.58
N LYS A 306 -8.18 10.44 1.66
CA LYS A 306 -7.61 11.23 0.56
C LYS A 306 -8.31 12.59 0.46
N PHE A 307 -7.51 13.65 0.44
CA PHE A 307 -7.98 15.01 0.25
C PHE A 307 -8.18 15.35 -1.22
N ASN A 308 -9.14 16.21 -1.52
CA ASN A 308 -9.37 16.71 -2.88
C ASN A 308 -8.34 17.77 -3.26
N VAL A 309 -7.89 18.55 -2.28
CA VAL A 309 -6.84 19.57 -2.41
C VAL A 309 -5.80 19.30 -1.32
N LYS A 310 -4.53 19.64 -1.57
CA LYS A 310 -3.52 19.51 -0.50
C LYS A 310 -3.91 20.34 0.72
N CYS A 311 -3.92 19.70 1.89
CA CYS A 311 -4.12 20.36 3.17
C CYS A 311 -2.89 20.13 4.04
N TYR A 312 -2.27 21.21 4.54
CA TYR A 312 -0.96 21.17 5.20
C TYR A 312 0.11 20.45 4.35
N ASP A 313 0.14 20.71 3.05
CA ASP A 313 1.03 20.11 2.04
C ASP A 313 0.86 18.59 1.80
N GLU A 314 -0.02 17.93 2.55
CA GLU A 314 -0.32 16.51 2.47
C GLU A 314 -1.58 16.20 1.65
N ARG A 315 -1.73 14.94 1.25
CA ARG A 315 -2.84 14.44 0.41
C ARG A 315 -3.85 13.55 1.14
N GLY A 316 -3.72 13.35 2.44
CA GLY A 316 -4.65 12.56 3.23
C GLY A 316 -4.50 12.81 4.73
N ILE A 317 -5.54 12.48 5.49
CA ILE A 317 -5.61 12.79 6.92
C ILE A 317 -4.54 12.10 7.76
N ILE A 318 -4.23 10.83 7.48
CA ILE A 318 -3.20 10.07 8.22
C ILE A 318 -1.83 10.74 8.13
N ALA A 319 -1.42 11.18 6.95
CA ALA A 319 -0.13 11.85 6.75
C ALA A 319 -0.02 13.18 7.52
N VAL A 320 -1.13 13.92 7.65
CA VAL A 320 -1.15 15.16 8.46
C VAL A 320 -1.03 14.86 9.96
N LEU A 321 -1.60 13.73 10.39
CA LEU A 321 -1.67 13.35 11.80
C LEU A 321 -0.39 12.67 12.31
N GLU A 322 0.45 12.13 11.42
CA GLU A 322 1.65 11.35 11.76
C GLU A 322 2.58 12.06 12.76
N GLU A 323 2.82 13.36 12.61
CA GLU A 323 3.67 14.14 13.52
C GLU A 323 2.90 14.82 14.67
N ARG A 324 1.57 14.66 14.74
CA ARG A 324 0.69 15.40 15.67
C ARG A 324 0.01 14.51 16.69
N VAL A 325 -0.05 13.21 16.43
CA VAL A 325 -0.79 12.25 17.24
C VAL A 325 0.15 11.33 17.99
N SER A 326 -0.07 11.24 19.29
CA SER A 326 0.48 10.22 20.17
C SER A 326 -0.67 9.63 20.98
N ILE A 327 -1.11 8.43 20.59
CA ILE A 327 -2.22 7.75 21.25
C ILE A 327 -1.78 7.28 22.63
N VAL A 328 -2.44 7.84 23.64
CA VAL A 328 -2.17 7.57 25.06
C VAL A 328 -3.21 6.65 25.70
N ASN A 329 -4.42 6.58 25.12
CA ASN A 329 -5.51 5.73 25.59
C ASN A 329 -5.57 4.43 24.78
N PRO A 330 -5.36 3.26 25.41
CA PRO A 330 -5.38 1.97 24.72
C PRO A 330 -6.74 1.64 24.10
N ILE A 331 -7.85 2.04 24.72
CA ILE A 331 -9.20 1.79 24.17
C ILE A 331 -9.39 2.53 22.85
N THR A 332 -8.84 3.74 22.72
CA THR A 332 -8.86 4.48 21.45
C THR A 332 -8.13 3.73 20.35
N PHE A 333 -6.99 3.11 20.67
CA PHE A 333 -6.25 2.29 19.71
C PHE A 333 -7.05 1.03 19.33
N VAL A 334 -7.63 0.31 20.30
CA VAL A 334 -8.47 -0.88 20.05
C VAL A 334 -9.58 -0.56 19.04
N GLN A 335 -10.34 0.50 19.30
CA GLN A 335 -11.52 0.86 18.50
C GLN A 335 -11.19 1.33 17.08
N LEU A 336 -9.96 1.81 16.84
CA LEU A 336 -9.56 2.43 15.58
C LEU A 336 -8.39 1.72 14.87
N SER A 337 -7.93 0.57 15.38
CA SER A 337 -6.74 -0.17 14.91
C SER A 337 -6.79 -0.63 13.45
N GLU A 338 -7.93 -0.54 12.76
CA GLU A 338 -8.04 -0.76 11.32
C GLU A 338 -7.63 0.46 10.49
N GLN A 339 -7.83 1.67 11.01
CA GLN A 339 -7.66 2.91 10.26
C GLN A 339 -6.36 3.64 10.58
N ILE A 340 -5.83 3.44 11.79
CA ILE A 340 -4.65 4.15 12.29
C ILE A 340 -3.41 3.27 12.22
N PRO A 341 -2.24 3.84 11.86
CA PRO A 341 -0.97 3.13 11.92
C PRO A 341 -0.56 2.82 13.37
N ASN A 342 0.21 1.74 13.56
CA ASN A 342 0.76 1.35 14.85
C ASN A 342 1.73 2.41 15.40
N GLU A 343 2.37 3.18 14.51
CA GLU A 343 3.31 4.26 14.78
C GLU A 343 2.69 5.38 15.62
N PHE A 344 1.37 5.56 15.55
CA PHE A 344 0.65 6.57 16.36
C PHE A 344 0.71 6.25 17.85
N VAL A 345 1.03 5.01 18.24
CA VAL A 345 1.31 4.65 19.63
C VAL A 345 2.81 4.77 19.90
N THR A 346 3.27 5.94 20.34
CA THR A 346 4.70 6.21 20.56
C THR A 346 5.20 5.75 21.93
N ASP A 347 4.38 5.92 22.98
CA ASP A 347 4.77 5.66 24.38
C ASP A 347 4.36 4.26 24.86
N TYR A 348 4.37 3.26 23.96
CA TYR A 348 4.04 1.89 24.32
C TYR A 348 5.08 1.28 25.27
N ASN A 349 4.62 0.69 26.35
CA ASN A 349 5.44 -0.11 27.25
C ASN A 349 4.65 -1.33 27.70
N ALA A 350 5.10 -2.52 27.32
CA ALA A 350 4.42 -3.77 27.66
C ALA A 350 4.28 -4.00 29.18
N LEU A 351 5.14 -3.37 30.00
CA LEU A 351 5.09 -3.51 31.46
C LEU A 351 4.07 -2.56 32.13
N ASP A 352 3.55 -1.58 31.39
CA ASP A 352 2.49 -0.69 31.88
C ASP A 352 1.14 -1.39 31.69
N THR A 353 0.49 -1.71 32.80
CA THR A 353 -0.76 -2.49 32.84
C THR A 353 -1.91 -1.83 32.10
N LYS A 354 -1.84 -0.51 31.81
CA LYS A 354 -2.88 0.14 31.00
C LYS A 354 -2.98 -0.51 29.60
N TRP A 355 -1.87 -0.99 29.04
CA TRP A 355 -1.83 -1.58 27.70
C TRP A 355 -2.27 -3.06 27.68
N ASP A 356 -2.51 -3.68 28.84
CA ASP A 356 -2.91 -5.09 28.92
C ASP A 356 -4.21 -5.37 28.15
N VAL A 357 -5.11 -4.37 28.09
CA VAL A 357 -6.38 -4.46 27.34
C VAL A 357 -6.19 -4.71 25.84
N LEU A 358 -5.02 -4.36 25.28
CA LEU A 358 -4.72 -4.65 23.87
C LEU A 358 -4.65 -6.16 23.62
N ALA A 359 -4.18 -6.95 24.58
CA ALA A 359 -4.12 -8.40 24.45
C ALA A 359 -5.50 -9.07 24.54
N GLU A 360 -6.46 -8.40 25.20
CA GLU A 360 -7.81 -8.91 25.42
C GLU A 360 -8.77 -8.51 24.31
N GLU A 361 -8.73 -7.24 23.87
CA GLU A 361 -9.74 -6.68 22.96
C GLU A 361 -9.32 -6.63 21.49
N LEU A 362 -8.03 -6.66 21.16
CA LEU A 362 -7.60 -6.74 19.75
C LEU A 362 -7.73 -8.16 19.21
N ASP A 363 -7.86 -8.26 17.88
CA ASP A 363 -7.64 -9.54 17.20
C ASP A 363 -6.27 -10.12 17.59
N PRO A 364 -6.17 -11.42 17.95
CA PRO A 364 -4.91 -12.01 18.38
C PRO A 364 -3.76 -11.86 17.39
N GLY A 365 -4.04 -11.93 16.08
CA GLY A 365 -3.04 -11.70 15.04
C GLY A 365 -2.55 -10.26 15.02
N LYS A 366 -3.47 -9.30 15.12
CA LYS A 366 -3.14 -7.87 15.19
C LYS A 366 -2.33 -7.52 16.44
N TYR A 367 -2.69 -8.06 17.60
CA TYR A 367 -1.93 -7.83 18.82
C TYR A 367 -0.50 -8.36 18.70
N VAL A 368 -0.32 -9.56 18.13
CA VAL A 368 1.00 -10.13 17.87
C VAL A 368 1.82 -9.24 16.94
N ASP A 369 1.23 -8.76 15.85
CA ASP A 369 1.93 -7.90 14.88
C ASP A 369 2.31 -6.55 15.53
N PHE A 370 1.38 -5.90 16.23
CA PHE A 370 1.64 -4.66 16.98
C PHE A 370 2.75 -4.85 18.04
N PHE A 371 2.65 -5.87 18.88
CA PHE A 371 3.64 -6.15 19.92
C PHE A 371 5.02 -6.44 19.30
N SER A 372 5.06 -7.21 18.21
CA SER A 372 6.31 -7.58 17.52
C SER A 372 6.98 -6.38 16.86
N GLU A 373 6.21 -5.41 16.37
CA GLU A 373 6.72 -4.13 15.90
C GLU A 373 7.38 -3.34 17.04
N LYS A 374 6.65 -3.11 18.13
CA LYS A 374 7.17 -2.35 19.29
C LYS A 374 8.34 -3.02 20.00
N LEU A 375 8.42 -4.35 19.96
CA LEU A 375 9.54 -5.09 20.53
C LEU A 375 10.87 -4.79 19.83
N GLN A 376 10.85 -4.35 18.56
CA GLN A 376 12.05 -3.98 17.81
C GLN A 376 12.75 -2.73 18.38
N ASP A 377 12.02 -1.87 19.08
CA ASP A 377 12.57 -0.66 19.71
C ASP A 377 13.33 -0.97 21.01
N VAL A 378 13.13 -2.16 21.60
CA VAL A 378 13.74 -2.57 22.87
C VAL A 378 15.17 -3.04 22.64
N LYS A 379 16.16 -2.33 23.20
CA LYS A 379 17.59 -2.57 22.91
C LYS A 379 18.33 -3.48 23.89
N SER A 380 17.71 -3.87 25.00
CA SER A 380 18.36 -4.68 26.05
C SER A 380 17.70 -6.05 26.19
N LEU A 381 18.52 -7.10 26.30
CA LEU A 381 18.04 -8.47 26.49
C LEU A 381 17.13 -8.63 27.72
N GLU A 382 17.49 -8.03 28.86
CA GLU A 382 16.67 -8.10 30.08
C GLU A 382 15.27 -7.49 29.91
N ALA A 383 15.16 -6.36 29.19
CA ALA A 383 13.87 -5.73 28.93
C ALA A 383 13.03 -6.56 27.95
N VAL A 384 13.64 -7.11 26.90
CA VAL A 384 12.98 -8.04 25.97
C VAL A 384 12.41 -9.25 26.71
N GLN A 385 13.20 -9.87 27.60
CA GLN A 385 12.74 -11.00 28.42
C GLN A 385 11.52 -10.61 29.27
N LYS A 386 11.54 -9.44 29.92
CA LYS A 386 10.41 -8.96 30.72
C LYS A 386 9.16 -8.73 29.85
N TRP A 387 9.32 -8.12 28.68
CA TRP A 387 8.22 -7.85 27.75
C TRP A 387 7.61 -9.16 27.22
N ILE A 388 8.44 -10.11 26.81
CA ILE A 388 7.96 -11.42 26.33
C ILE A 388 7.27 -12.18 27.45
N ASN A 389 7.83 -12.26 28.66
CA ASN A 389 7.17 -12.93 29.78
C ASN A 389 5.78 -12.34 30.07
N LYS A 390 5.65 -11.01 29.96
CA LYS A 390 4.37 -10.31 30.12
C LYS A 390 3.39 -10.66 29.00
N PHE A 391 3.84 -10.67 27.75
CA PHE A 391 3.06 -11.14 26.60
C PHE A 391 2.55 -12.57 26.80
N GLU A 392 3.43 -13.50 27.20
CA GLU A 392 3.08 -14.92 27.39
C GLU A 392 2.09 -15.10 28.54
N THR A 393 2.21 -14.29 29.60
CA THR A 393 1.26 -14.27 30.72
C THR A 393 -0.13 -13.81 30.29
N LEU A 394 -0.21 -12.77 29.44
CA LEU A 394 -1.49 -12.22 28.99
C LEU A 394 -2.19 -13.10 27.95
N THR A 395 -1.42 -13.68 27.02
CA THR A 395 -1.97 -14.44 25.88
C THR A 395 -2.02 -15.95 26.11
N ASN A 396 -1.42 -16.43 27.21
CA ASN A 396 -1.21 -17.85 27.49
C ASN A 396 -0.58 -18.62 26.31
N THR A 397 0.24 -17.92 25.52
CA THR A 397 0.90 -18.45 24.31
C THR A 397 2.38 -18.12 24.39
N ARG A 398 3.24 -19.11 24.17
CA ARG A 398 4.69 -18.89 24.13
C ARG A 398 5.03 -18.02 22.91
N TYR A 399 5.79 -16.95 23.12
CA TYR A 399 6.04 -15.97 22.06
C TYR A 399 6.80 -16.56 20.89
N THR A 400 7.70 -17.52 21.12
CA THR A 400 8.45 -18.19 20.04
C THR A 400 7.56 -19.00 19.09
N ASP A 401 6.39 -19.44 19.54
CA ASP A 401 5.45 -20.24 18.72
C ASP A 401 4.79 -19.40 17.61
N ILE A 402 4.92 -18.07 17.65
CA ILE A 402 4.45 -17.20 16.58
C ILE A 402 5.28 -17.36 15.30
N PHE A 403 6.56 -17.75 15.43
CA PHE A 403 7.54 -17.85 14.35
C PHE A 403 7.35 -19.12 13.51
N GLY A 404 6.15 -19.29 12.98
CA GLY A 404 5.75 -20.44 12.16
C GLY A 404 4.31 -20.31 11.66
N LYS A 405 3.52 -19.41 12.26
CA LYS A 405 2.14 -19.16 11.86
C LYS A 405 1.99 -17.99 10.89
N ASN A 406 2.84 -16.95 11.03
CA ASN A 406 2.79 -15.72 10.22
C ASN A 406 4.20 -15.39 9.68
N LYS A 407 4.32 -14.79 8.49
CA LYS A 407 5.61 -14.44 7.85
C LYS A 407 6.04 -12.97 8.05
N LEU A 408 5.24 -12.17 8.76
CA LEU A 408 5.41 -10.72 8.88
C LEU A 408 6.49 -10.29 9.88
N ASN A 409 6.96 -11.16 10.79
CA ASN A 409 7.80 -10.79 11.93
C ASN A 409 9.31 -11.06 11.73
N GLN A 410 9.80 -10.95 10.48
CA GLN A 410 11.20 -11.25 10.16
C GLN A 410 12.19 -10.30 10.85
N SER A 411 11.89 -9.01 10.86
CA SER A 411 12.73 -8.00 11.52
C SER A 411 12.82 -8.23 13.02
N THR A 412 11.70 -8.59 13.66
CA THR A 412 11.64 -8.94 15.07
C THR A 412 12.46 -10.20 15.37
N PHE A 413 12.33 -11.26 14.55
CA PHE A 413 13.15 -12.47 14.72
C PHE A 413 14.65 -12.15 14.67
N ARG A 414 15.10 -11.39 13.66
CA ARG A 414 16.49 -10.95 13.53
C ARG A 414 16.95 -10.13 14.73
N HIS A 415 16.11 -9.23 15.22
CA HIS A 415 16.40 -8.39 16.38
C HIS A 415 16.62 -9.24 17.64
N LEU A 416 15.78 -10.25 17.86
CA LEU A 416 15.89 -11.17 19.00
C LEU A 416 17.14 -12.06 18.92
N VAL A 417 17.53 -12.49 17.72
CA VAL A 417 18.80 -13.21 17.49
C VAL A 417 19.99 -12.32 17.82
N LYS A 418 20.00 -11.07 17.33
CA LYS A 418 21.07 -10.10 17.59
C LYS A 418 21.23 -9.78 19.07
N LEU A 419 20.14 -9.74 19.83
CA LEU A 419 20.18 -9.54 21.28
C LEU A 419 20.54 -10.81 22.07
N GLY A 420 20.59 -11.97 21.42
CA GLY A 420 20.85 -13.26 22.06
C GLY A 420 19.66 -13.84 22.82
N TYR A 421 18.43 -13.35 22.58
CA TYR A 421 17.22 -13.97 23.13
C TYR A 421 16.91 -15.29 22.41
N ILE A 422 17.07 -15.30 21.08
CA ILE A 422 16.96 -16.52 20.28
C ILE A 422 18.35 -17.02 19.95
N ASN A 423 18.69 -18.21 20.45
CA ASN A 423 19.82 -18.97 19.95
C ASN A 423 19.38 -19.78 18.74
N LEU A 424 20.06 -19.61 17.60
CA LEU A 424 19.67 -20.26 16.34
C LEU A 424 19.80 -21.79 16.39
N SER A 425 20.77 -22.32 17.14
CA SER A 425 20.98 -23.77 17.30
C SER A 425 19.86 -24.39 18.13
N ASP A 426 19.55 -23.78 19.27
CA ASP A 426 18.45 -24.23 20.14
C ASP A 426 17.11 -24.11 19.40
N TYR A 427 16.89 -23.01 18.67
CA TYR A 427 15.69 -22.82 17.84
C TYR A 427 15.55 -23.87 16.75
N PHE A 428 16.67 -24.25 16.10
CA PHE A 428 16.65 -25.32 15.09
C PHE A 428 16.30 -26.67 15.72
N GLU A 429 16.90 -27.02 16.86
CA GLU A 429 16.62 -28.28 17.52
C GLU A 429 15.18 -28.37 18.03
N GLU A 430 14.71 -27.33 18.71
CA GLU A 430 13.39 -27.29 19.33
C GLU A 430 12.26 -27.16 18.30
N PHE A 431 12.39 -26.30 17.30
CA PHE A 431 11.28 -25.99 16.40
C PHE A 431 11.40 -26.62 15.02
N CYS A 432 12.61 -26.69 14.45
CA CYS A 432 12.78 -27.14 13.06
C CYS A 432 12.96 -28.66 12.94
N LEU A 433 13.64 -29.31 13.89
CA LEU A 433 13.81 -30.76 13.90
C LEU A 433 12.56 -31.50 14.39
N GLU A 434 11.93 -31.02 15.48
CA GLU A 434 10.77 -31.68 16.07
C GLU A 434 9.50 -31.52 15.21
N ASN A 435 9.33 -30.37 14.54
CA ASN A 435 8.17 -30.09 13.68
C ASN A 435 8.46 -30.29 12.18
N GLY A 436 9.30 -31.26 11.81
CA GLY A 436 9.92 -31.41 10.48
C GLY A 436 9.02 -31.40 9.23
N GLU A 437 7.70 -31.34 9.37
CA GLU A 437 6.75 -31.09 8.27
C GLU A 437 6.41 -29.61 8.06
N ASP A 438 6.45 -28.77 9.11
CA ASP A 438 6.12 -27.34 9.04
C ASP A 438 7.33 -26.50 8.61
N LYS A 439 7.40 -26.23 7.31
CA LYS A 439 8.45 -25.41 6.69
C LYS A 439 8.42 -23.93 7.09
N SER A 440 7.44 -23.49 7.87
CA SER A 440 7.28 -22.08 8.24
C SER A 440 8.30 -21.63 9.28
N PHE A 441 8.61 -22.47 10.28
CA PHE A 441 9.68 -22.21 11.26
C PHE A 441 11.06 -22.17 10.58
N LEU A 442 11.26 -23.08 9.64
CA LEU A 442 12.49 -23.18 8.86
C LEU A 442 12.74 -21.93 8.01
N TRP A 443 11.67 -21.31 7.49
CA TRP A 443 11.78 -20.10 6.66
C TRP A 443 12.50 -18.96 7.39
N TYR A 444 12.18 -18.72 8.68
CA TYR A 444 12.81 -17.68 9.49
C TYR A 444 14.30 -17.92 9.67
N LEU A 445 14.66 -19.15 10.06
CA LEU A 445 16.05 -19.57 10.24
C LEU A 445 16.85 -19.44 8.94
N VAL A 446 16.34 -20.01 7.84
CA VAL A 446 17.02 -19.96 6.52
C VAL A 446 17.18 -18.52 6.04
N LYS A 447 16.18 -17.67 6.26
CA LYS A 447 16.27 -16.25 5.91
C LYS A 447 17.29 -15.50 6.75
N GLU A 448 17.42 -15.82 8.04
CA GLU A 448 18.38 -15.16 8.93
C GLU A 448 19.82 -15.56 8.59
N ILE A 449 20.05 -16.81 8.21
CA ILE A 449 21.40 -17.30 7.86
C ILE A 449 21.77 -17.05 6.39
N SER A 450 20.82 -16.68 5.54
CA SER A 450 21.02 -16.54 4.10
C SER A 450 22.10 -15.50 3.80
N LYS A 451 23.12 -15.92 3.03
CA LYS A 451 24.31 -15.13 2.71
C LYS A 451 25.18 -14.74 3.92
N ILE A 452 24.89 -15.30 5.09
CA ILE A 452 25.66 -15.09 6.33
C ILE A 452 25.80 -13.59 6.64
N PRO A 453 24.72 -12.93 7.06
CA PRO A 453 24.72 -11.48 7.28
C PRO A 453 25.31 -11.08 8.64
N SER A 454 25.46 -12.03 9.58
CA SER A 454 25.85 -11.77 10.97
C SER A 454 26.79 -12.84 11.53
N ARG A 455 27.42 -12.54 12.67
CA ARG A 455 28.29 -13.48 13.40
C ARG A 455 27.51 -14.71 13.87
N GLU A 456 26.28 -14.50 14.33
CA GLU A 456 25.37 -15.53 14.82
C GLU A 456 25.00 -16.51 13.70
N ALA A 457 24.72 -16.01 12.49
CA ALA A 457 24.47 -16.84 11.32
C ALA A 457 25.67 -17.73 10.96
N PHE A 458 26.88 -17.18 11.02
CA PHE A 458 28.10 -17.94 10.76
C PHE A 458 28.34 -19.02 11.83
N LEU A 459 28.20 -18.67 13.11
CA LEU A 459 28.36 -19.62 14.21
C LEU A 459 27.33 -20.75 14.14
N PHE A 460 26.09 -20.43 13.79
CA PHE A 460 25.06 -21.43 13.53
C PHE A 460 25.46 -22.38 12.41
N LEU A 461 25.89 -21.86 11.25
CA LEU A 461 26.30 -22.72 10.13
C LEU A 461 27.53 -23.57 10.49
N ARG A 462 28.51 -23.02 11.21
CA ARG A 462 29.66 -23.79 11.71
C ARG A 462 29.21 -24.96 12.57
N TRP A 463 28.36 -24.68 13.57
CA TRP A 463 27.80 -25.70 14.44
C TRP A 463 27.00 -26.73 13.63
N PHE A 464 26.12 -26.28 12.73
CA PHE A 464 25.25 -27.12 11.94
C PHE A 464 26.05 -28.07 11.04
N ILE A 465 27.03 -27.55 10.30
CA ILE A 465 27.89 -28.35 9.41
C ILE A 465 28.74 -29.33 10.22
N SER A 466 29.22 -28.94 11.40
CA SER A 466 29.98 -29.86 12.27
C SER A 466 29.15 -31.07 12.72
N LYS A 467 27.83 -30.90 12.88
CA LYS A 467 26.91 -31.94 13.38
C LYS A 467 26.25 -32.76 12.27
N TYR A 468 25.82 -32.11 11.19
CA TYR A 468 25.01 -32.71 10.12
C TYR A 468 25.73 -32.81 8.77
N GLN A 469 26.96 -32.32 8.68
CA GLN A 469 27.74 -32.19 7.43
C GLN A 469 27.03 -31.32 6.38
N LEU A 470 27.66 -31.12 5.23
CA LEU A 470 27.08 -30.32 4.14
C LEU A 470 25.83 -30.97 3.53
N SER A 471 25.69 -32.30 3.59
CA SER A 471 24.46 -33.01 3.19
C SER A 471 23.24 -32.56 3.99
N GLY A 472 23.45 -32.19 5.26
CA GLY A 472 22.38 -31.73 6.14
C GLY A 472 21.68 -30.45 5.65
N LEU A 473 22.35 -29.62 4.84
CA LEU A 473 21.76 -28.38 4.31
C LEU A 473 20.52 -28.66 3.45
N GLU A 474 20.59 -29.67 2.60
CA GLU A 474 19.43 -30.09 1.80
C GLU A 474 18.43 -30.86 2.66
N THR A 475 18.91 -31.83 3.44
CA THR A 475 18.04 -32.75 4.21
C THR A 475 17.19 -32.04 5.27
N TYR A 476 17.79 -31.12 6.04
CA TYR A 476 17.10 -30.48 7.17
C TYR A 476 16.72 -29.03 6.90
N LEU A 477 17.50 -28.30 6.09
CA LEU A 477 17.24 -26.88 5.81
C LEU A 477 16.62 -26.62 4.44
N SER A 478 16.41 -27.64 3.61
CA SER A 478 15.91 -27.50 2.23
C SER A 478 16.74 -26.53 1.37
N ILE A 479 18.04 -26.40 1.66
CA ILE A 479 18.98 -25.53 0.92
C ILE A 479 19.66 -26.36 -0.17
N THR A 480 19.28 -26.12 -1.43
CA THR A 480 19.81 -26.84 -2.61
C THR A 480 20.76 -26.00 -3.48
N LEU A 481 20.96 -24.73 -3.15
CA LEU A 481 21.74 -23.76 -3.94
C LEU A 481 22.65 -22.91 -3.04
N PHE A 482 23.30 -23.53 -2.05
CA PHE A 482 24.13 -22.83 -1.06
C PHE A 482 25.24 -21.99 -1.70
N HIS A 483 25.91 -22.51 -2.74
CA HIS A 483 26.99 -21.81 -3.45
C HIS A 483 26.53 -20.51 -4.12
N LEU A 484 25.27 -20.43 -4.54
CA LEU A 484 24.72 -19.23 -5.18
C LEU A 484 24.51 -18.08 -4.20
N TRP A 485 24.50 -18.31 -2.89
CA TRP A 485 24.34 -17.24 -1.90
C TRP A 485 25.45 -16.17 -1.98
N PHE A 486 26.61 -16.56 -2.49
CA PHE A 486 27.82 -15.75 -2.56
C PHE A 486 28.11 -15.24 -3.97
N LEU A 487 27.21 -15.49 -4.92
CA LEU A 487 27.38 -15.05 -6.31
C LEU A 487 26.39 -13.93 -6.64
N THR A 488 26.87 -12.87 -7.29
CA THR A 488 26.02 -11.77 -7.79
C THR A 488 26.26 -11.50 -9.27
N ASP A 489 25.17 -11.28 -10.02
CA ASP A 489 25.24 -10.82 -11.40
C ASP A 489 25.60 -9.31 -11.42
N THR A 490 26.71 -8.97 -12.07
CA THR A 490 27.11 -7.57 -12.32
C THR A 490 26.76 -7.17 -13.76
N ARG A 491 26.27 -5.92 -13.90
CA ARG A 491 25.93 -5.08 -15.09
C ARG A 491 25.62 -5.78 -16.43
N TYR A 492 24.52 -5.34 -17.05
CA TYR A 492 24.25 -5.53 -18.48
C TYR A 492 25.36 -4.88 -19.33
N VAL A 493 26.18 -5.70 -19.97
CA VAL A 493 27.00 -5.25 -21.10
C VAL A 493 26.18 -5.50 -22.37
N GLN A 494 26.13 -4.51 -23.28
CA GLN A 494 25.60 -4.68 -24.64
C GLN A 494 26.18 -5.99 -25.20
N ASN A 495 25.30 -6.99 -25.46
CA ASN A 495 25.58 -8.39 -25.87
C ASN A 495 25.24 -9.51 -24.85
N SER A 496 24.44 -9.22 -23.81
CA SER A 496 23.70 -10.26 -23.06
C SER A 496 24.55 -11.27 -22.27
N ARG A 497 25.83 -10.99 -21.97
CA ARG A 497 26.64 -11.81 -21.05
C ARG A 497 26.59 -11.21 -19.64
N ARG A 498 26.12 -12.00 -18.66
CA ARG A 498 26.16 -11.66 -17.23
C ARG A 498 27.54 -11.99 -16.68
N ILE A 499 28.20 -11.05 -16.03
CA ILE A 499 29.47 -11.31 -15.32
C ILE A 499 29.12 -11.57 -13.86
N LYS A 500 29.44 -12.75 -13.34
CA LYS A 500 29.25 -13.07 -11.92
C LYS A 500 30.43 -12.58 -11.10
N GLU A 501 30.16 -12.19 -9.86
CA GLU A 501 31.17 -11.81 -8.87
C GLU A 501 30.97 -12.63 -7.58
N LEU A 502 32.07 -12.98 -6.91
CA LEU A 502 32.10 -13.74 -5.67
C LEU A 502 32.20 -12.80 -4.44
N ILE A 503 31.13 -12.74 -3.64
CA ILE A 503 31.01 -11.87 -2.45
C ILE A 503 31.25 -12.66 -1.15
N LEU A 504 32.52 -12.80 -0.78
CA LEU A 504 32.94 -13.51 0.44
C LEU A 504 33.16 -12.62 1.66
N GLN A 505 33.58 -11.37 1.48
CA GLN A 505 34.05 -10.52 2.57
C GLN A 505 32.95 -10.24 3.62
N ARG A 506 33.25 -10.47 4.90
CA ARG A 506 32.40 -10.12 6.06
C ARG A 506 33.27 -9.51 7.16
N GLU A 507 32.90 -8.33 7.64
CA GLU A 507 33.70 -7.58 8.63
C GLU A 507 33.84 -8.31 9.98
N PHE A 508 32.88 -9.17 10.33
CA PHE A 508 32.84 -9.91 11.59
C PHE A 508 33.57 -11.26 11.56
N LEU A 509 34.21 -11.63 10.43
CA LEU A 509 34.96 -12.87 10.28
C LEU A 509 36.47 -12.61 10.25
N SER A 510 37.24 -13.47 10.89
CA SER A 510 38.71 -13.47 10.77
C SER A 510 39.17 -14.16 9.48
N PRO A 511 40.44 -13.99 9.05
CA PRO A 511 40.96 -14.64 7.84
C PRO A 511 40.80 -16.17 7.84
N GLU A 512 40.99 -16.83 8.99
CA GLU A 512 40.79 -18.27 9.16
C GLU A 512 39.33 -18.68 8.91
N GLU A 513 38.39 -17.85 9.36
CA GLU A 513 36.96 -18.10 9.24
C GLU A 513 36.46 -17.85 7.83
N HIS A 514 37.06 -16.89 7.12
CA HIS A 514 36.82 -16.73 5.68
C HIS A 514 37.33 -17.93 4.88
N ARG A 515 38.48 -18.51 5.27
CA ARG A 515 39.01 -19.74 4.65
C ARG A 515 38.10 -20.94 4.91
N GLU A 516 37.58 -21.08 6.12
CA GLU A 516 36.61 -22.12 6.47
C GLU A 516 35.31 -21.97 5.66
N LEU A 517 34.76 -20.75 5.57
CA LEU A 517 33.58 -20.47 4.76
C LEU A 517 33.81 -20.82 3.28
N LEU A 518 34.96 -20.43 2.74
CA LEU A 518 35.32 -20.76 1.36
C LEU A 518 35.45 -22.27 1.16
N GLY A 519 36.01 -22.99 2.13
CA GLY A 519 36.06 -24.45 2.14
C GLY A 519 34.68 -25.10 2.08
N TRP A 520 33.71 -24.60 2.85
CA TRP A 520 32.32 -25.10 2.78
C TRP A 520 31.67 -24.85 1.42
N ILE A 521 31.89 -23.68 0.82
CA ILE A 521 31.35 -23.34 -0.49
C ILE A 521 31.96 -24.25 -1.57
N GLU A 522 33.28 -24.41 -1.54
CA GLU A 522 34.04 -25.24 -2.47
C GLU A 522 33.64 -26.72 -2.38
N GLU A 523 33.61 -27.28 -1.17
CA GLU A 523 33.20 -28.66 -0.93
C GLU A 523 31.73 -28.90 -1.33
N TYR A 524 30.83 -27.95 -1.04
CA TYR A 524 29.43 -28.05 -1.44
C TYR A 524 29.28 -28.02 -2.97
N THR A 525 29.93 -27.08 -3.64
CA THR A 525 29.87 -26.99 -5.11
C THR A 525 30.45 -28.23 -5.76
N PHE A 526 31.58 -28.75 -5.24
CA PHE A 526 32.17 -29.98 -5.77
C PHE A 526 31.21 -31.17 -5.69
N ARG A 527 30.55 -31.36 -4.53
CA ARG A 527 29.70 -32.53 -4.27
C ARG A 527 28.31 -32.44 -4.89
N TYR A 528 27.70 -31.26 -4.88
CA TYR A 528 26.26 -31.10 -5.20
C TYR A 528 26.01 -30.23 -6.45
N ALA A 529 27.01 -29.47 -6.91
CA ALA A 529 26.89 -28.58 -8.08
C ALA A 529 28.14 -28.65 -8.97
N ALA A 530 28.62 -29.87 -9.27
CA ALA A 530 29.88 -30.09 -9.99
C ALA A 530 29.99 -29.33 -11.33
N LYS A 531 28.85 -29.10 -12.01
CA LYS A 531 28.76 -28.29 -13.23
C LYS A 531 29.21 -26.83 -13.03
N ASP A 532 29.00 -26.27 -11.84
CA ASP A 532 29.30 -24.88 -11.49
C ASP A 532 30.69 -24.75 -10.83
N TYR A 533 31.37 -25.87 -10.54
CA TYR A 533 32.67 -25.88 -9.86
C TYR A 533 33.76 -25.16 -10.66
N GLY A 534 33.82 -25.39 -11.98
CA GLY A 534 34.76 -24.70 -12.85
C GLY A 534 34.56 -23.17 -12.85
N GLU A 535 33.31 -22.72 -12.82
CA GLU A 535 32.97 -21.29 -12.75
C GLU A 535 33.36 -20.71 -11.38
N LEU A 536 33.05 -21.41 -10.27
CA LEU A 536 33.43 -21.00 -8.93
C LEU A 536 34.95 -20.81 -8.79
N ILE A 537 35.75 -21.77 -9.23
CA ILE A 537 37.21 -21.67 -9.16
C ILE A 537 37.74 -20.51 -10.00
N SER A 538 37.17 -20.28 -11.19
CA SER A 538 37.52 -19.11 -12.01
C SER A 538 37.26 -17.81 -11.24
N LEU A 539 36.11 -17.67 -10.59
CA LEU A 539 35.76 -16.48 -9.80
C LEU A 539 36.65 -16.33 -8.56
N MET A 540 37.00 -17.43 -7.90
CA MET A 540 37.95 -17.43 -6.77
C MET A 540 39.32 -16.91 -7.20
N LEU A 541 39.84 -17.36 -8.35
CA LEU A 541 41.14 -16.92 -8.88
C LEU A 541 41.13 -15.46 -9.37
N GLN A 542 39.97 -14.95 -9.79
CA GLN A 542 39.79 -13.55 -10.17
C GLN A 542 39.63 -12.63 -8.95
N SER A 543 39.10 -13.13 -7.83
CA SER A 543 38.86 -12.32 -6.63
C SER A 543 40.15 -11.72 -6.05
N GLY A 544 40.13 -10.41 -5.78
CA GLY A 544 41.21 -9.74 -5.04
C GLY A 544 41.27 -10.24 -3.59
N PHE A 545 40.11 -10.32 -2.94
CA PHE A 545 39.99 -10.74 -1.55
C PHE A 545 40.51 -12.16 -1.28
N VAL A 546 40.25 -13.12 -2.19
CA VAL A 546 40.77 -14.49 -2.04
C VAL A 546 42.29 -14.54 -2.14
N ALA A 547 42.90 -13.66 -2.94
CA ALA A 547 44.37 -13.59 -3.02
C ALA A 547 45.03 -13.03 -1.77
N ASP A 548 44.29 -12.29 -0.94
CA ASP A 548 44.78 -11.87 0.37
C ASP A 548 44.68 -13.01 1.42
N LEU A 549 43.83 -14.01 1.18
CA LEU A 549 43.59 -15.13 2.11
C LEU A 549 44.55 -16.32 1.91
N TYR A 550 45.11 -16.51 0.71
CA TYR A 550 45.95 -17.65 0.35
C TYR A 550 47.29 -17.20 -0.26
N PRO A 551 48.39 -17.96 -0.03
CA PRO A 551 49.66 -17.72 -0.71
C PRO A 551 49.52 -17.78 -2.23
N LYS A 552 50.27 -16.92 -2.93
CA LYS A 552 50.25 -16.86 -4.40
C LYS A 552 50.67 -18.20 -5.03
N GLU A 553 51.57 -18.93 -4.38
CA GLU A 553 52.07 -20.23 -4.83
C GLU A 553 50.95 -21.28 -4.86
N GLU A 554 50.07 -21.29 -3.85
CA GLU A 554 48.92 -22.21 -3.78
C GLU A 554 47.90 -21.89 -4.88
N LEU A 555 47.55 -20.62 -5.06
CA LEU A 555 46.63 -20.18 -6.10
C LEU A 555 47.18 -20.40 -7.51
N SER A 556 48.50 -20.21 -7.72
CA SER A 556 49.17 -20.53 -8.99
C SER A 556 49.12 -22.03 -9.29
N GLY A 557 49.31 -22.88 -8.27
CA GLY A 557 49.14 -24.32 -8.38
C GLY A 557 47.72 -24.72 -8.84
N ILE A 558 46.69 -24.12 -8.24
CA ILE A 558 45.28 -24.34 -8.60
C ILE A 558 45.01 -23.88 -10.03
N TYR A 559 45.48 -22.69 -10.42
CA TYR A 559 45.35 -22.18 -11.79
C TYR A 559 45.96 -23.14 -12.82
N LYS A 560 47.19 -23.61 -12.59
CA LYS A 560 47.89 -24.55 -13.50
C LYS A 560 47.19 -25.91 -13.62
N ALA A 561 46.57 -26.39 -12.54
CA ALA A 561 45.78 -27.62 -12.58
C ALA A 561 44.47 -27.42 -13.37
N MET A 562 43.76 -26.31 -13.12
CA MET A 562 42.48 -26.03 -13.75
C MET A 562 42.58 -25.65 -15.22
N SER A 563 43.64 -24.95 -15.64
CA SER A 563 43.87 -24.59 -17.04
C SER A 563 44.05 -25.81 -17.95
N ARG A 564 44.45 -26.96 -17.42
CA ARG A 564 44.53 -28.22 -18.18
C ARG A 564 43.16 -28.83 -18.47
N ILE A 565 42.15 -28.49 -17.66
CA ILE A 565 40.85 -29.16 -17.65
C ILE A 565 39.76 -28.22 -18.21
N ASN A 566 39.89 -26.90 -18.02
CA ASN A 566 38.90 -25.91 -18.42
C ASN A 566 39.50 -24.88 -19.40
N GLN A 567 39.08 -24.95 -20.68
CA GLN A 567 39.52 -24.05 -21.74
C GLN A 567 39.18 -22.57 -21.48
N GLN A 568 38.13 -22.27 -20.71
CA GLN A 568 37.77 -20.89 -20.39
C GLN A 568 38.77 -20.26 -19.41
N ILE A 569 39.17 -21.01 -18.37
CA ILE A 569 40.23 -20.58 -17.43
C ILE A 569 41.58 -20.53 -18.14
N ALA A 570 41.84 -21.51 -19.02
CA ALA A 570 43.05 -21.58 -19.81
C ALA A 570 43.21 -20.44 -20.80
N GLY A 571 42.10 -19.81 -21.25
CA GLY A 571 42.10 -18.69 -22.20
C GLY A 571 41.88 -17.32 -21.55
N ASP A 572 41.77 -17.23 -20.23
CA ASP A 572 41.56 -15.96 -19.52
C ASP A 572 42.89 -15.22 -19.37
N ARG A 573 43.05 -14.13 -20.14
CA ARG A 573 44.27 -13.32 -20.15
C ARG A 573 44.58 -12.68 -18.79
N GLN A 574 43.56 -12.27 -18.03
CA GLN A 574 43.77 -11.65 -16.72
C GLN A 574 44.33 -12.66 -15.71
N LEU A 575 43.86 -13.90 -15.78
CA LEU A 575 44.38 -14.99 -14.94
C LEU A 575 45.79 -15.39 -15.35
N MET A 576 46.09 -15.45 -16.64
CA MET A 576 47.45 -15.71 -17.15
C MET A 576 48.45 -14.68 -16.63
N GLU A 577 48.16 -13.38 -16.79
CA GLU A 577 49.04 -12.29 -16.34
C GLU A 577 49.25 -12.29 -14.82
N ARG A 578 48.29 -12.81 -14.06
CA ARG A 578 48.36 -12.88 -12.60
C ARG A 578 49.22 -14.04 -12.08
N PHE A 579 49.15 -15.21 -12.73
CA PHE A 579 49.70 -16.47 -12.21
C PHE A 579 50.82 -17.12 -13.03
N LEU A 580 50.98 -16.78 -14.31
CA LEU A 580 52.07 -17.25 -15.15
C LEU A 580 53.30 -16.33 -15.07
N THR A 581 54.45 -16.89 -15.43
CA THR A 581 55.69 -16.12 -15.64
C THR A 581 55.73 -15.48 -17.02
N ASP A 582 56.55 -14.43 -17.19
CA ASP A 582 56.76 -13.77 -18.49
C ASP A 582 57.21 -14.72 -19.61
N LEU A 583 57.91 -15.80 -19.26
CA LEU A 583 58.33 -16.83 -20.22
C LEU A 583 57.15 -17.70 -20.66
N GLU A 584 56.36 -18.20 -19.70
CA GLU A 584 55.17 -19.02 -19.97
C GLU A 584 54.12 -18.24 -20.79
N LEU A 585 53.97 -16.93 -20.53
CA LEU A 585 53.05 -16.07 -21.29
C LEU A 585 53.50 -15.88 -22.75
N LYS A 586 54.80 -15.67 -22.97
CA LYS A 586 55.37 -15.54 -24.33
C LYS A 586 55.31 -16.84 -25.13
N GLU A 587 55.41 -17.99 -24.48
CA GLU A 587 55.23 -19.29 -25.13
C GLU A 587 53.78 -19.52 -25.53
N HIS A 588 52.83 -19.16 -24.67
CA HIS A 588 51.40 -19.21 -24.99
C HIS A 588 51.06 -18.31 -26.19
N ASP A 589 51.53 -17.06 -26.20
CA ASP A 589 51.25 -16.10 -27.27
C ASP A 589 51.77 -16.58 -28.63
N ARG A 590 52.99 -17.16 -28.67
CA ARG A 590 53.54 -17.76 -29.89
C ARG A 590 52.70 -18.93 -30.40
N ALA A 591 52.29 -19.84 -29.51
CA ALA A 591 51.48 -20.99 -29.89
C ALA A 591 50.09 -20.57 -30.43
N GLU A 592 49.52 -19.47 -29.92
CA GLU A 592 48.26 -18.92 -30.43
C GLU A 592 48.43 -18.22 -31.78
N GLU A 593 49.53 -17.49 -31.98
CA GLU A 593 49.89 -16.89 -33.27
C GLU A 593 50.13 -17.94 -34.36
N GLU A 594 50.86 -19.01 -34.04
CA GLU A 594 51.09 -20.15 -34.94
C GLU A 594 49.76 -20.80 -35.36
N LYS A 595 48.86 -21.08 -34.39
CA LYS A 595 47.52 -21.61 -34.69
C LYS A 595 46.69 -20.66 -35.56
N LYS A 596 46.73 -19.35 -35.30
CA LYS A 596 46.03 -18.35 -36.12
C LYS A 596 46.57 -18.32 -37.55
N LEU A 597 47.89 -18.41 -37.71
CA LEU A 597 48.54 -18.47 -39.01
C LEU A 597 48.17 -19.74 -39.77
N GLU A 598 48.21 -20.91 -39.13
CA GLU A 598 47.79 -22.18 -39.72
C GLU A 598 46.32 -22.17 -40.14
N ALA A 599 45.43 -21.64 -39.28
CA ALA A 599 44.01 -21.54 -39.61
C ALA A 599 43.75 -20.58 -40.77
N LYS A 600 44.47 -19.46 -40.84
CA LYS A 600 44.39 -18.49 -41.95
C LYS A 600 44.86 -19.13 -43.26
N LEU A 601 46.01 -19.80 -43.25
CA LEU A 601 46.54 -20.49 -44.43
C LEU A 601 45.60 -21.61 -44.90
N ALA A 602 45.00 -22.36 -43.97
CA ALA A 602 44.03 -23.40 -44.29
C ALA A 602 42.74 -22.83 -44.90
N GLN A 603 42.27 -21.67 -44.42
CA GLN A 603 41.11 -20.99 -45.00
C GLN A 603 41.43 -20.41 -46.38
N GLU A 604 42.59 -19.78 -46.57
CA GLU A 604 43.05 -19.26 -47.86
C GLU A 604 43.20 -20.38 -48.90
N ALA A 605 43.69 -21.56 -48.51
CA ALA A 605 43.77 -22.73 -49.38
C ALA A 605 42.38 -23.21 -49.86
N LYS A 606 41.40 -23.31 -48.95
CA LYS A 606 40.01 -23.67 -49.31
C LYS A 606 39.36 -22.63 -50.22
N ASP A 607 39.61 -21.35 -49.94
CA ASP A 607 39.06 -20.26 -50.74
C ASP A 607 39.62 -20.27 -52.17
N LYS A 608 40.92 -20.56 -52.34
CA LYS A 608 41.56 -20.74 -53.65
C LYS A 608 40.98 -21.92 -54.42
N GLU A 609 40.76 -23.05 -53.76
CA GLU A 609 40.17 -24.24 -54.37
C GLU A 609 38.78 -23.94 -54.93
N LEU A 610 37.93 -23.27 -54.15
CA LEU A 610 36.57 -22.90 -54.54
C LEU A 610 36.54 -21.91 -55.72
N VAL A 611 37.40 -20.89 -55.70
CA VAL A 611 37.51 -19.93 -56.81
C VAL A 611 37.98 -20.62 -58.10
N ALA A 612 38.92 -21.56 -57.99
CA ALA A 612 39.42 -22.31 -59.14
C ALA A 612 38.34 -23.24 -59.73
N GLU A 613 37.61 -23.98 -58.90
CA GLU A 613 36.50 -24.82 -59.36
C GLU A 613 35.44 -24.00 -60.10
N GLU A 614 34.97 -22.89 -59.52
CA GLU A 614 33.99 -22.02 -60.16
C GLU A 614 34.51 -21.38 -61.45
N PHE A 615 35.80 -21.03 -61.52
CA PHE A 615 36.40 -20.52 -62.75
C PHE A 615 36.32 -21.56 -63.88
N TYR A 616 36.72 -22.81 -63.61
CA TYR A 616 36.73 -23.86 -64.61
C TYR A 616 35.32 -24.30 -65.05
N ASP A 617 34.34 -24.29 -64.15
CA ASP A 617 32.94 -24.59 -64.47
C ASP A 617 32.31 -23.55 -65.41
N ASN A 618 32.74 -22.29 -65.30
CA ASN A 618 32.23 -21.18 -66.11
C ASN A 618 33.10 -20.87 -67.35
N LYS A 619 34.09 -21.71 -67.67
CA LYS A 619 35.01 -21.56 -68.81
C LYS A 619 34.35 -21.76 -70.19
N ASN A 620 33.02 -21.76 -70.27
CA ASN A 620 32.26 -22.06 -71.49
C ASN A 620 31.91 -20.80 -72.31
N SER A 621 32.01 -19.60 -71.74
CA SER A 621 31.83 -18.32 -72.44
C SER A 621 32.50 -17.17 -71.68
N TRP A 622 32.88 -16.10 -72.39
CA TRP A 622 33.43 -14.88 -71.80
C TRP A 622 32.42 -14.18 -70.90
N ASN A 623 31.13 -14.19 -71.26
CA ASN A 623 30.06 -13.63 -70.43
C ASN A 623 29.89 -14.40 -69.11
N ALA A 624 30.00 -15.74 -69.13
CA ALA A 624 29.94 -16.56 -67.92
C ALA A 624 31.12 -16.28 -66.99
N LEU A 625 32.34 -16.16 -67.54
CA LEU A 625 33.54 -15.78 -66.77
C LEU A 625 33.42 -14.36 -66.19
N HIS A 626 32.93 -13.40 -66.97
CA HIS A 626 32.73 -12.03 -66.49
C HIS A 626 31.72 -11.97 -65.34
N LYS A 627 30.56 -12.63 -65.46
CA LYS A 627 29.57 -12.72 -64.38
C LYS A 627 30.08 -13.45 -63.14
N SER A 628 30.95 -14.45 -63.30
CA SER A 628 31.58 -15.15 -62.17
C SER A 628 32.56 -14.22 -61.44
N SER A 629 33.37 -13.45 -62.17
CA SER A 629 34.33 -12.51 -61.60
C SER A 629 33.70 -11.49 -60.65
N GLN A 630 32.50 -10.99 -60.98
CA GLN A 630 31.76 -10.00 -60.19
C GLN A 630 31.26 -10.49 -58.82
N ARG A 631 31.38 -11.79 -58.51
CA ARG A 631 30.95 -12.37 -57.23
C ARG A 631 32.03 -12.34 -56.15
N TYR A 632 33.27 -12.08 -56.55
CA TYR A 632 34.42 -12.10 -55.65
C TYR A 632 34.85 -10.71 -55.26
N TYR A 633 35.47 -10.59 -54.08
CA TYR A 633 36.05 -9.35 -53.58
C TYR A 633 37.42 -9.63 -52.96
N GLY A 634 38.36 -8.69 -53.10
CA GLY A 634 39.64 -8.72 -52.40
C GLY A 634 40.54 -9.88 -52.83
N PHE A 635 41.01 -10.70 -51.88
CA PHE A 635 41.97 -11.79 -52.21
C PHE A 635 41.42 -12.80 -53.23
N ARG A 636 40.13 -13.14 -53.13
CA ARG A 636 39.50 -14.11 -54.04
C ARG A 636 39.36 -13.57 -55.46
N GLU A 637 39.06 -12.29 -55.58
CA GLU A 637 38.94 -11.56 -56.86
C GLU A 637 40.29 -11.53 -57.58
N ARG A 638 41.36 -11.11 -56.87
CA ARG A 638 42.72 -11.14 -57.40
C ARG A 638 43.14 -12.52 -57.88
N TYR A 639 42.87 -13.56 -57.09
CA TYR A 639 43.21 -14.94 -57.47
C TYR A 639 42.42 -15.43 -58.69
N PHE A 640 41.14 -15.06 -58.81
CA PHE A 640 40.34 -15.35 -60.01
C PHE A 640 40.99 -14.75 -61.26
N TYR A 641 41.43 -13.50 -61.19
CA TYR A 641 42.09 -12.82 -62.29
C TYR A 641 43.49 -13.37 -62.62
N GLU A 642 44.26 -13.83 -61.62
CA GLU A 642 45.53 -14.56 -61.85
C GLU A 642 45.29 -15.87 -62.63
N ILE A 643 44.21 -16.61 -62.33
CA ILE A 643 43.80 -17.79 -63.09
C ILE A 643 43.38 -17.39 -64.50
N LEU A 644 42.59 -16.33 -64.65
CA LEU A 644 42.14 -15.82 -65.95
C LEU A 644 43.32 -15.47 -66.85
N GLN A 645 44.29 -14.69 -66.34
CA GLN A 645 45.49 -14.31 -67.07
C GLN A 645 46.28 -15.53 -67.53
N SER A 646 46.45 -16.51 -66.65
CA SER A 646 47.19 -17.75 -66.94
C SER A 646 46.52 -18.59 -68.04
N ASN A 647 45.19 -18.51 -68.17
CA ASN A 647 44.40 -19.24 -69.17
C ASN A 647 44.01 -18.39 -70.39
N MET A 648 44.39 -17.11 -70.45
CA MET A 648 43.88 -16.13 -71.42
C MET A 648 44.12 -16.54 -72.88
N ALA A 649 45.31 -17.05 -73.19
CA ALA A 649 45.67 -17.44 -74.54
C ALA A 649 44.90 -18.69 -75.03
N ASP A 650 44.65 -19.64 -74.13
CA ASP A 650 43.85 -20.83 -74.42
C ASP A 650 42.37 -20.47 -74.60
N LEU A 651 41.84 -19.62 -73.73
CA LEU A 651 40.47 -19.10 -73.81
C LEU A 651 40.20 -18.38 -75.14
N LEU A 652 41.14 -17.54 -75.60
CA LEU A 652 41.05 -16.82 -76.86
C LEU A 652 41.02 -17.74 -78.09
N GLN A 653 41.59 -18.94 -78.00
CA GLN A 653 41.50 -19.94 -79.07
C GLN A 653 40.23 -20.78 -78.99
N SER A 654 39.71 -21.02 -77.77
CA SER A 654 38.60 -21.94 -77.54
C SER A 654 37.21 -21.29 -77.54
N LEU A 655 37.12 -20.01 -77.17
CA LEU A 655 35.84 -19.32 -76.97
C LEU A 655 35.54 -18.34 -78.11
N PRO A 656 34.27 -18.25 -78.55
CA PRO A 656 33.90 -17.38 -79.65
C PRO A 656 33.91 -15.91 -79.24
N LEU A 657 34.35 -15.04 -80.15
CA LEU A 657 34.34 -13.57 -80.01
C LEU A 657 33.46 -12.89 -81.06
N SER A 658 32.83 -13.68 -81.93
CA SER A 658 32.02 -13.17 -83.03
C SER A 658 30.65 -12.57 -82.63
N GLU A 659 30.20 -12.78 -81.40
CA GLU A 659 28.99 -12.17 -80.85
C GLU A 659 29.34 -10.94 -79.99
N TYR A 660 28.54 -9.88 -80.10
CA TYR A 660 28.82 -8.61 -79.42
C TYR A 660 28.93 -8.76 -77.90
N GLU A 661 28.04 -9.55 -77.27
CA GLU A 661 28.02 -9.75 -75.81
C GLU A 661 29.28 -10.46 -75.29
N GLU A 662 29.83 -11.40 -76.06
CA GLU A 662 31.06 -12.14 -75.72
C GLU A 662 32.30 -11.25 -75.89
N LEU A 663 32.32 -10.43 -76.95
CA LEU A 663 33.37 -9.44 -77.19
C LEU A 663 33.39 -8.35 -76.10
N GLU A 664 32.22 -7.85 -75.71
CA GLU A 664 32.06 -6.87 -74.62
C GLU A 664 32.55 -7.45 -73.29
N SER A 665 32.13 -8.67 -72.95
CA SER A 665 32.56 -9.35 -71.72
C SER A 665 34.06 -9.63 -71.69
N PHE A 666 34.67 -9.95 -72.83
CA PHE A 666 36.13 -10.08 -72.95
C PHE A 666 36.85 -8.75 -72.67
N PHE A 667 36.37 -7.63 -73.20
CA PHE A 667 36.97 -6.32 -72.94
C PHE A 667 36.81 -5.88 -71.49
N GLU A 668 35.64 -6.11 -70.87
CA GLU A 668 35.43 -5.85 -69.45
C GLU A 668 36.42 -6.64 -68.59
N LEU A 669 36.57 -7.94 -68.85
CA LEU A 669 37.57 -8.78 -68.16
C LEU A 669 39.02 -8.29 -68.36
N CYS A 670 39.36 -7.77 -69.54
CA CYS A 670 40.66 -7.15 -69.80
C CYS A 670 40.89 -5.87 -69.00
N LEU A 671 39.84 -5.06 -68.82
CA LEU A 671 39.90 -3.87 -67.96
C LEU A 671 40.12 -4.26 -66.51
N GLU A 672 39.45 -5.31 -66.03
CA GLU A 672 39.62 -5.78 -64.64
C GLU A 672 41.01 -6.37 -64.38
N LEU A 673 41.59 -7.08 -65.35
CA LEU A 673 42.98 -7.55 -65.26
C LEU A 673 44.01 -6.41 -65.07
N ILE A 674 43.73 -5.22 -65.63
CA ILE A 674 44.55 -4.02 -65.39
C ILE A 674 44.21 -3.42 -64.03
N ARG A 675 42.92 -3.33 -63.67
CA ARG A 675 42.47 -2.74 -62.41
C ARG A 675 43.09 -3.42 -61.19
N ASP A 676 43.24 -4.74 -61.23
CA ASP A 676 43.81 -5.54 -60.16
C ASP A 676 45.34 -5.74 -60.25
N ASP A 677 46.03 -4.96 -61.10
CA ASP A 677 47.48 -5.03 -61.35
C ASP A 677 47.98 -6.44 -61.72
N VAL A 678 47.11 -7.30 -62.26
CA VAL A 678 47.46 -8.66 -62.69
C VAL A 678 48.21 -8.61 -64.01
N THR A 679 47.84 -7.69 -64.91
CA THR A 679 48.52 -7.46 -66.19
C THR A 679 48.66 -5.97 -66.50
N ASP A 680 49.59 -5.61 -67.39
CA ASP A 680 49.78 -4.23 -67.84
C ASP A 680 49.11 -3.95 -69.20
N MET A 681 49.10 -2.67 -69.60
CA MET A 681 48.54 -2.25 -70.90
C MET A 681 49.19 -2.97 -72.09
N LYS A 682 50.48 -3.34 -72.00
CA LYS A 682 51.15 -4.09 -73.08
C LYS A 682 50.62 -5.52 -73.16
N GLY A 683 50.38 -6.16 -72.01
CA GLY A 683 49.75 -7.46 -71.91
C GLY A 683 48.35 -7.47 -72.53
N ILE A 684 47.52 -6.46 -72.23
CA ILE A 684 46.19 -6.33 -72.85
C ILE A 684 46.29 -6.11 -74.36
N PHE A 685 47.19 -5.25 -74.85
CA PHE A 685 47.35 -5.09 -76.31
C PHE A 685 47.74 -6.41 -77.00
N ASN A 686 48.57 -7.22 -76.37
CA ASN A 686 48.91 -8.55 -76.87
C ASN A 686 47.68 -9.47 -76.92
N TYR A 687 46.83 -9.47 -75.89
CA TYR A 687 45.58 -10.23 -75.89
C TYR A 687 44.59 -9.73 -76.95
N ILE A 688 44.51 -8.42 -77.18
CA ILE A 688 43.68 -7.84 -78.23
C ILE A 688 44.18 -8.24 -79.62
N ASP A 689 45.49 -8.29 -79.85
CA ASP A 689 46.04 -8.73 -81.12
C ASP A 689 45.79 -10.23 -81.34
N LEU A 690 45.96 -11.06 -80.32
CA LEU A 690 45.56 -12.47 -80.35
C LEU A 690 44.05 -12.65 -80.59
N ALA A 691 43.21 -11.80 -79.99
CA ALA A 691 41.76 -11.80 -80.20
C ALA A 691 41.40 -11.43 -81.65
N LYS A 692 42.10 -10.48 -82.28
CA LYS A 692 41.91 -10.15 -83.71
C LYS A 692 42.28 -11.33 -84.61
N GLU A 693 43.38 -12.01 -84.33
CA GLU A 693 43.78 -13.20 -85.07
C GLU A 693 42.73 -14.31 -84.95
N ALA A 694 42.26 -14.57 -83.73
CA ALA A 694 41.19 -15.53 -83.45
C ALA A 694 39.89 -15.16 -84.18
N PHE A 695 39.48 -13.88 -84.13
CA PHE A 695 38.29 -13.38 -84.81
C PHE A 695 38.37 -13.54 -86.34
N VAL A 696 39.52 -13.26 -86.95
CA VAL A 696 39.74 -13.46 -88.40
C VAL A 696 39.67 -14.95 -88.75
N HIS A 697 40.20 -15.83 -87.91
CA HIS A 697 40.08 -17.27 -88.07
C HIS A 697 38.61 -17.76 -87.94
N GLU A 698 37.85 -17.25 -86.97
CA GLU A 698 36.41 -17.52 -86.85
C GLU A 698 35.63 -17.06 -88.08
N GLU A 699 35.88 -15.82 -88.54
CA GLU A 699 35.17 -15.24 -89.68
C GLU A 699 35.48 -15.97 -90.99
N ASN A 700 36.73 -16.42 -91.18
CA ASN A 700 37.14 -17.28 -92.29
C ASN A 700 36.48 -18.66 -92.23
N ASN A 701 36.37 -19.27 -91.04
CA ASN A 701 35.64 -20.53 -90.85
C ASN A 701 34.12 -20.37 -91.05
N ARG A 702 33.55 -19.21 -90.70
CA ARG A 702 32.13 -18.89 -90.93
C ARG A 702 31.85 -18.66 -92.42
N LYS A 703 32.74 -17.95 -93.13
CA LYS A 703 32.68 -17.76 -94.59
C LYS A 703 32.89 -19.06 -95.37
N ALA A 704 33.76 -19.96 -94.91
CA ALA A 704 33.94 -21.30 -95.48
C ALA A 704 32.74 -22.24 -95.27
N LYS A 705 31.86 -21.96 -94.29
CA LYS A 705 30.59 -22.67 -94.08
C LYS A 705 29.39 -22.05 -94.83
N LEU A 706 29.53 -20.85 -95.40
CA LEU A 706 28.45 -20.08 -96.05
C LEU A 706 28.62 -19.94 -97.58
N ASN A 707 29.71 -20.45 -98.17
CA ASN A 707 29.83 -20.73 -99.61
C ASN A 707 29.96 -22.25 -99.78
N PRO A 708 29.05 -22.92 -100.51
CA PRO A 708 29.01 -24.39 -100.64
C PRO A 708 30.22 -24.96 -101.38
#